data_AF-A0A846QVP0-F1
#
_entry.id   AF-A0A846QVP0-F1
#
_cell.length_a   1.000
_cell.length_b   1.000
_cell.length_c   1.000
_cell.angle_alpha   90.00
_cell.angle_beta   90.00
_cell.angle_gamma   90.00
#
_symmetry.space_group_name_H-M   'P 1'
#
loop_
_entity.id
_entity.type
_entity.pdbx_description
1 polymer ?
#
loop_
_entity_poly.entity_id
_entity_poly.type
_entity_poly.pdbx_seq_one_letter_code
_entity_poly.pdbx_strand_id
1 'polypeptide(L)'
;MFFFLFPSINTAFAKELPYTKGLTLEEIPLPPCPGELDYEFYDGVPAGNTVNNIPTTGALGTGVITDFNVGALQNTVDPGDTDAYGIRYSGFIDIATAGSYTFYTNSDDGSKLYINGVEVVNNDGDHGSQERFGTVSLTADFHSITILFYENGGGESLSVQYEGPAIAKQNIPFSILYSDCGGTPVDTTDTDGDGVYDTSDIDDDNDGILDVDECGGVSGAEVQTATNIQYFTNVANAEGIPGNTYAQNPTTWPGGTSYLFLQFAGVIPDGTTVSVFLGADPAVSTSDMQIRRADAVGNDTGYLADAGGTVPGAIREVTFTATGSLQYIRITAWNQGARVYGASYGGGSTCYNMDTDGDGVYNHLDLDSDGDGIPDNVEAQSTNGYTAPTNTDSDGDGLDNAYETAGIAPPDTDSDGTPDFMDIDSDNDGNSDTSETWFTLDNLDSDGDGLDDATDATTGYADPGGEIDDPLTTAGGSMVLPDWDNDAATGGDVDYRDSIDDSASSMPPEVTATGNQYYCTGDSTPIVETISITDSDDTSMDAVYIQISTGYVNGEDLLTLTGTHPNITGSWDAAEGKLSLDGPALLAEFEAAVLAVEYSSSSLTPSGTRQFSITAGLANFLPGTGHYYEYIPSLGITWTNANTAASARTYNGLQGYLATLTSQEEADFSGTQAQGTGWIGGSDAATEGVWQWVTGPEAGTVFWNGAAGGSTPNFAFWNAGEPNDSAGEDYAHIAHPNVNPNGSWNDLSNTGAGSGDYQPQGYVVEYGGMSGDPVLNISDFTTITISNNPSISTQPEDETSFAGNPTSFSVISADTDTYQWQQFNGSIWVDLADTGTYSGTNTDTLSLNNVSLSDNGNQFRVIVSGCTSVASNVAILTVKVTRVITNRRITYRVKKS
;
A
#
# COMPACT_ATOMS: atom_id res chain seq x y z
N MET A 1 60.61 -9.17 -39.62
CA MET A 1 60.64 -9.94 -40.87
C MET A 1 59.24 -10.47 -41.08
N PHE A 2 58.59 -10.00 -42.15
CA PHE A 2 57.24 -10.30 -42.67
C PHE A 2 55.97 -9.86 -41.92
N PHE A 3 55.21 -9.01 -42.64
CA PHE A 3 53.83 -8.52 -42.53
C PHE A 3 52.78 -9.64 -42.83
N PHE A 4 51.43 -9.59 -42.65
CA PHE A 4 50.39 -8.52 -42.76
C PHE A 4 48.99 -9.06 -42.29
N LEU A 5 48.08 -8.13 -41.92
CA LEU A 5 46.60 -8.08 -42.12
C LEU A 5 45.58 -8.82 -41.19
N PHE A 6 44.71 -8.02 -40.55
CA PHE A 6 43.37 -8.34 -39.99
C PHE A 6 42.29 -8.41 -41.12
N PRO A 7 41.08 -9.00 -40.91
CA PRO A 7 39.94 -8.27 -40.30
C PRO A 7 39.01 -9.11 -39.38
N SER A 8 38.27 -8.39 -38.53
CA SER A 8 37.16 -8.81 -37.66
C SER A 8 35.97 -9.40 -38.43
N ILE A 9 35.19 -10.26 -37.76
CA ILE A 9 33.71 -10.41 -37.84
C ILE A 9 33.23 -11.16 -36.58
N ASN A 10 32.18 -10.61 -35.95
CA ASN A 10 31.37 -11.17 -34.85
C ASN A 10 30.73 -12.51 -35.23
N THR A 11 30.56 -13.41 -34.24
CA THR A 11 29.23 -13.85 -33.72
C THR A 11 29.38 -14.92 -32.64
N ALA A 12 28.64 -14.69 -31.55
CA ALA A 12 28.09 -15.64 -30.58
C ALA A 12 29.03 -16.34 -29.59
N PHE A 13 28.83 -15.95 -28.33
CA PHE A 13 29.22 -16.62 -27.10
C PHE A 13 28.75 -18.08 -27.10
N ALA A 14 29.65 -18.99 -26.74
CA ALA A 14 29.30 -20.21 -26.02
C ALA A 14 30.12 -20.14 -24.72
N LYS A 15 29.45 -19.79 -23.62
CA LYS A 15 29.99 -19.87 -22.27
C LYS A 15 30.16 -21.36 -22.00
N GLU A 16 31.41 -21.84 -22.01
CA GLU A 16 31.75 -23.17 -21.51
C GLU A 16 31.49 -23.16 -20.00
N LEU A 17 30.47 -23.89 -19.52
CA LEU A 17 30.32 -24.18 -18.09
C LEU A 17 31.23 -25.39 -17.72
N PRO A 18 32.09 -25.28 -16.69
CA PRO A 18 32.93 -26.37 -16.26
C PRO A 18 32.23 -27.21 -15.17
N TYR A 19 31.47 -28.23 -15.55
CA TYR A 19 30.96 -29.20 -14.57
C TYR A 19 32.06 -30.22 -14.23
N THR A 20 32.91 -29.87 -13.26
CA THR A 20 33.86 -30.81 -12.63
C THR A 20 33.91 -30.59 -11.12
N LYS A 21 32.91 -31.10 -10.40
CA LYS A 21 33.02 -31.44 -8.99
C LYS A 21 32.23 -32.73 -8.76
N GLY A 22 32.89 -33.74 -8.20
CA GLY A 22 32.19 -34.96 -7.79
C GLY A 22 31.44 -34.67 -6.51
N LEU A 23 30.16 -35.05 -6.49
CA LEU A 23 29.29 -35.03 -5.30
C LEU A 23 29.96 -35.78 -4.14
N THR A 24 29.72 -35.31 -2.92
CA THR A 24 30.21 -35.96 -1.70
C THR A 24 29.07 -36.58 -0.91
N LEU A 25 29.35 -37.70 -0.24
CA LEU A 25 28.49 -38.58 0.57
C LEU A 25 27.54 -37.95 1.64
N GLU A 26 27.36 -36.63 1.69
CA GLU A 26 26.32 -35.92 2.45
C GLU A 26 25.10 -35.53 1.58
N GLU A 27 25.15 -35.68 0.25
CA GLU A 27 24.11 -35.24 -0.73
C GLU A 27 23.27 -36.41 -1.33
N ILE A 28 22.73 -37.34 -0.51
CA ILE A 28 21.76 -38.35 -1.00
C ILE A 28 20.58 -38.46 -0.03
N PRO A 29 19.32 -38.20 -0.46
CA PRO A 29 18.14 -38.34 0.38
C PRO A 29 17.84 -39.83 0.60
N LEU A 30 17.95 -40.28 1.85
CA LEU A 30 17.70 -41.66 2.31
C LEU A 30 18.59 -42.73 1.64
N PRO A 31 18.86 -43.88 2.29
CA PRO A 31 19.75 -44.87 1.70
C PRO A 31 19.14 -45.40 0.39
N PRO A 32 19.83 -45.26 -0.76
CA PRO A 32 19.29 -45.73 -2.03
C PRO A 32 19.08 -47.25 -1.93
N CYS A 33 18.10 -47.80 -2.67
CA CYS A 33 17.68 -49.19 -2.50
C CYS A 33 18.77 -50.13 -3.06
N PRO A 34 19.54 -50.84 -2.21
CA PRO A 34 20.70 -51.58 -2.67
C PRO A 34 20.29 -52.82 -3.45
N GLY A 35 21.01 -53.11 -4.53
CA GLY A 35 20.80 -54.34 -5.28
C GLY A 35 19.88 -54.19 -6.48
N GLU A 36 19.42 -52.98 -6.80
CA GLU A 36 18.34 -52.73 -7.76
C GLU A 36 18.64 -51.50 -8.64
N LEU A 37 17.99 -51.37 -9.81
CA LEU A 37 17.93 -50.17 -10.65
C LEU A 37 16.49 -49.97 -11.13
N ASP A 38 16.07 -48.74 -11.32
CA ASP A 38 14.74 -48.41 -11.84
C ASP A 38 14.71 -48.60 -13.37
N TYR A 39 13.53 -48.92 -13.92
CA TYR A 39 13.32 -49.05 -15.35
C TYR A 39 12.03 -48.37 -15.81
N GLU A 40 12.08 -47.83 -17.03
CA GLU A 40 10.92 -47.44 -17.84
C GLU A 40 10.95 -48.23 -19.15
N PHE A 41 9.85 -48.88 -19.49
CA PHE A 41 9.71 -49.72 -20.68
C PHE A 41 8.74 -49.09 -21.68
N TYR A 42 9.12 -49.02 -22.94
CA TYR A 42 8.34 -48.41 -24.01
C TYR A 42 8.09 -49.43 -25.13
N ASP A 43 6.83 -49.55 -25.53
CA ASP A 43 6.39 -50.39 -26.65
C ASP A 43 6.56 -49.62 -27.96
N GLY A 44 7.62 -49.95 -28.70
CA GLY A 44 8.00 -49.35 -29.97
C GLY A 44 9.51 -49.14 -30.13
N VAL A 45 9.95 -49.14 -31.40
CA VAL A 45 11.32 -48.75 -31.77
C VAL A 45 11.44 -47.22 -31.70
N PRO A 46 12.44 -46.68 -30.99
CA PRO A 46 12.71 -45.25 -30.96
C PRO A 46 12.88 -44.65 -32.36
N ALA A 47 12.33 -43.47 -32.59
CA ALA A 47 12.37 -42.82 -33.89
C ALA A 47 13.82 -42.69 -34.41
N GLY A 48 14.07 -43.07 -35.66
CA GLY A 48 15.41 -42.98 -36.25
C GLY A 48 16.41 -44.04 -35.73
N ASN A 49 15.92 -45.07 -35.02
CA ASN A 49 16.70 -46.20 -34.53
C ASN A 49 17.87 -45.71 -33.65
N THR A 50 17.55 -44.87 -32.68
CA THR A 50 18.52 -44.29 -31.75
C THR A 50 17.93 -44.22 -30.35
N VAL A 51 18.72 -44.60 -29.35
CA VAL A 51 18.29 -44.52 -27.94
C VAL A 51 17.99 -43.10 -27.49
N ASN A 52 18.52 -42.07 -28.16
CA ASN A 52 18.25 -40.66 -27.79
C ASN A 52 16.78 -40.27 -27.98
N ASN A 53 16.03 -41.06 -28.75
CA ASN A 53 14.61 -40.83 -29.04
C ASN A 53 13.69 -41.80 -28.27
N ILE A 54 14.20 -42.48 -27.23
CA ILE A 54 13.34 -43.17 -26.26
C ILE A 54 12.52 -42.06 -25.54
N PRO A 55 11.17 -42.14 -25.52
CA PRO A 55 10.34 -41.13 -24.88
C PRO A 55 10.69 -40.92 -23.41
N THR A 56 10.41 -39.75 -22.85
CA THR A 56 10.54 -39.46 -21.41
C THR A 56 9.22 -39.58 -20.65
N THR A 57 8.10 -39.79 -21.36
CA THR A 57 6.77 -40.00 -20.78
C THR A 57 6.02 -41.10 -21.53
N GLY A 58 4.99 -41.68 -20.89
CA GLY A 58 4.16 -42.70 -21.52
C GLY A 58 4.78 -44.09 -21.56
N ALA A 59 5.58 -44.46 -20.54
CA ALA A 59 6.09 -45.82 -20.38
C ALA A 59 4.93 -46.82 -20.27
N LEU A 60 5.04 -47.95 -20.98
CA LEU A 60 4.11 -49.08 -20.88
C LEU A 60 4.24 -49.79 -19.53
N GLY A 61 5.43 -49.79 -18.93
CA GLY A 61 5.67 -50.33 -17.60
C GLY A 61 6.86 -49.67 -16.91
N THR A 62 6.78 -49.56 -15.59
CA THR A 62 7.86 -49.06 -14.73
C THR A 62 8.09 -50.02 -13.56
N GLY A 63 9.25 -49.92 -12.91
CA GLY A 63 9.57 -50.69 -11.71
C GLY A 63 11.08 -50.84 -11.53
N VAL A 64 11.50 -51.91 -10.85
CA VAL A 64 12.91 -52.18 -10.53
C VAL A 64 13.40 -53.47 -11.18
N ILE A 65 14.69 -53.52 -11.49
CA ILE A 65 15.40 -54.72 -11.96
C ILE A 65 16.55 -55.10 -11.02
N THR A 66 16.90 -56.39 -11.02
CA THR A 66 18.06 -56.95 -10.30
C THR A 66 19.06 -57.65 -11.23
N ASP A 67 18.77 -57.65 -12.53
CA ASP A 67 19.66 -58.08 -13.62
C ASP A 67 19.30 -57.36 -14.93
N PHE A 68 20.23 -57.31 -15.88
CA PHE A 68 20.01 -56.70 -17.21
C PHE A 68 19.41 -57.69 -18.23
N ASN A 69 18.54 -58.62 -17.81
CA ASN A 69 17.91 -59.58 -18.71
C ASN A 69 16.72 -58.96 -19.46
N VAL A 70 17.05 -58.20 -20.51
CA VAL A 70 16.10 -57.46 -21.36
C VAL A 70 14.95 -58.33 -21.88
N GLY A 71 15.23 -59.56 -22.30
CA GLY A 71 14.18 -60.49 -22.76
C GLY A 71 13.27 -61.00 -21.66
N ALA A 72 13.78 -61.24 -20.44
CA ALA A 72 12.92 -61.60 -19.31
C ALA A 72 12.02 -60.42 -18.89
N LEU A 73 12.56 -59.20 -18.94
CA LEU A 73 11.81 -57.97 -18.65
C LEU A 73 10.72 -57.71 -19.70
N GLN A 74 11.07 -57.77 -21.00
CA GLN A 74 10.12 -57.68 -22.11
C GLN A 74 8.97 -58.67 -21.93
N ASN A 75 9.26 -59.96 -21.69
CA ASN A 75 8.23 -60.99 -21.52
C ASN A 75 7.33 -60.76 -20.29
N THR A 76 7.77 -59.95 -19.33
CA THR A 76 7.00 -59.60 -18.13
C THR A 76 6.08 -58.41 -18.40
N VAL A 77 6.60 -57.37 -19.05
CA VAL A 77 5.89 -56.09 -19.26
C VAL A 77 4.98 -56.16 -20.48
N ASP A 78 5.45 -56.75 -21.58
CA ASP A 78 4.71 -56.87 -22.84
C ASP A 78 4.73 -58.30 -23.42
N PRO A 79 3.97 -59.24 -22.82
CA PRO A 79 4.03 -60.64 -23.18
C PRO A 79 3.50 -60.92 -24.59
N GLY A 80 4.42 -61.27 -25.50
CA GLY A 80 4.11 -61.72 -26.85
C GLY A 80 4.77 -60.92 -27.96
N ASP A 81 5.40 -59.79 -27.63
CA ASP A 81 6.20 -58.99 -28.56
C ASP A 81 7.69 -59.09 -28.26
N THR A 82 8.43 -59.92 -29.02
CA THR A 82 9.85 -60.21 -28.75
C THR A 82 10.81 -59.17 -29.32
N ASP A 83 10.32 -58.19 -30.06
CA ASP A 83 11.11 -57.21 -30.78
C ASP A 83 10.43 -55.83 -30.67
N ALA A 84 11.08 -54.75 -31.08
CA ALA A 84 10.49 -53.40 -31.13
C ALA A 84 10.12 -52.76 -29.78
N TYR A 85 11.11 -52.62 -28.89
CA TYR A 85 10.91 -51.94 -27.59
C TYR A 85 12.12 -51.09 -27.20
N GLY A 86 11.89 -50.14 -26.30
CA GLY A 86 12.92 -49.31 -25.66
C GLY A 86 12.90 -49.43 -24.15
N ILE A 87 14.07 -49.36 -23.51
CA ILE A 87 14.22 -49.39 -22.06
C ILE A 87 15.16 -48.28 -21.61
N ARG A 88 14.74 -47.52 -20.61
CA ARG A 88 15.60 -46.62 -19.82
C ARG A 88 15.80 -47.24 -18.45
N TYR A 89 17.05 -47.42 -18.05
CA TYR A 89 17.42 -47.77 -16.68
C TYR A 89 18.05 -46.56 -15.99
N SER A 90 17.67 -46.30 -14.74
CA SER A 90 18.16 -45.20 -13.91
C SER A 90 18.50 -45.69 -12.49
N GLY A 91 19.39 -44.95 -11.82
CA GLY A 91 19.82 -45.21 -10.44
C GLY A 91 21.25 -44.74 -10.20
N PHE A 92 21.92 -45.36 -9.24
CA PHE A 92 23.25 -44.98 -8.77
C PHE A 92 24.22 -46.17 -8.75
N ILE A 93 25.52 -45.88 -8.90
CA ILE A 93 26.63 -46.81 -8.71
C ILE A 93 27.56 -46.34 -7.60
N ASP A 94 27.79 -47.18 -6.58
CA ASP A 94 28.74 -46.92 -5.49
C ASP A 94 30.18 -47.24 -5.93
N ILE A 95 31.03 -46.22 -5.97
CA ILE A 95 32.44 -46.33 -6.27
C ILE A 95 33.26 -46.29 -4.98
N ALA A 96 33.68 -47.47 -4.51
CA ALA A 96 34.49 -47.57 -3.30
C ALA A 96 35.94 -47.04 -3.42
N THR A 97 36.47 -46.79 -4.62
CA THR A 97 37.87 -46.35 -4.81
C THR A 97 37.99 -45.40 -5.99
N ALA A 98 38.27 -44.13 -5.70
CA ALA A 98 38.48 -43.10 -6.72
C ALA A 98 39.54 -43.52 -7.76
N GLY A 99 39.29 -43.23 -9.03
CA GLY A 99 40.22 -43.50 -10.12
C GLY A 99 39.55 -43.58 -11.48
N SER A 100 40.28 -44.11 -12.45
CA SER A 100 39.81 -44.25 -13.83
C SER A 100 39.07 -45.58 -14.00
N TYR A 101 37.81 -45.50 -14.43
CA TYR A 101 36.93 -46.64 -14.71
C TYR A 101 36.61 -46.70 -16.19
N THR A 102 36.66 -47.91 -16.78
CA THR A 102 36.16 -48.15 -18.14
C THR A 102 34.86 -48.95 -18.05
N PHE A 103 33.80 -48.42 -18.64
CA PHE A 103 32.50 -49.08 -18.76
C PHE A 103 32.36 -49.69 -20.14
N TYR A 104 31.62 -50.79 -20.23
CA TYR A 104 31.36 -51.54 -21.45
C TYR A 104 29.88 -51.84 -21.56
N THR A 105 29.31 -51.66 -22.75
CA THR A 105 28.00 -52.23 -23.12
C THR A 105 28.21 -53.21 -24.26
N ASN A 106 27.57 -54.38 -24.17
CA ASN A 106 27.40 -55.31 -25.27
C ASN A 106 25.91 -55.49 -25.52
N SER A 107 25.43 -55.00 -26.66
CA SER A 107 24.00 -55.03 -27.02
C SER A 107 23.76 -55.52 -28.44
N ASP A 108 22.62 -56.20 -28.70
CA ASP A 108 22.24 -56.64 -30.06
C ASP A 108 21.94 -55.43 -30.94
N ASP A 109 21.05 -54.55 -30.51
CA ASP A 109 20.83 -53.22 -31.10
C ASP A 109 21.35 -52.09 -30.17
N GLY A 110 20.79 -50.88 -30.29
CA GLY A 110 21.36 -49.67 -29.73
C GLY A 110 21.39 -49.64 -28.21
N SER A 111 22.53 -49.28 -27.62
CA SER A 111 22.64 -48.88 -26.21
C SER A 111 23.55 -47.69 -25.99
N LYS A 112 23.30 -46.92 -24.92
CA LYS A 112 24.22 -45.92 -24.38
C LYS A 112 24.28 -46.01 -22.86
N LEU A 113 25.42 -45.65 -22.30
CA LEU A 113 25.63 -45.59 -20.86
C LEU A 113 26.19 -44.21 -20.48
N TYR A 114 25.58 -43.61 -19.48
CA TYR A 114 25.93 -42.31 -18.93
C TYR A 114 26.32 -42.46 -17.46
N ILE A 115 27.31 -41.68 -17.02
CA ILE A 115 27.67 -41.53 -15.61
C ILE A 115 27.63 -40.05 -15.28
N ASN A 116 26.89 -39.66 -14.24
CA ASN A 116 26.67 -38.25 -13.87
C ASN A 116 26.18 -37.42 -15.08
N GLY A 117 25.23 -37.97 -15.84
CA GLY A 117 24.71 -37.35 -17.08
C GLY A 117 25.66 -37.34 -18.28
N VAL A 118 26.94 -37.70 -18.13
CA VAL A 118 27.93 -37.67 -19.21
C VAL A 118 27.94 -38.99 -19.98
N GLU A 119 27.84 -38.95 -21.31
CA GLU A 119 27.92 -40.13 -22.18
C GLU A 119 29.32 -40.79 -22.06
N VAL A 120 29.36 -42.01 -21.50
CA VAL A 120 30.60 -42.79 -21.36
C VAL A 120 30.69 -43.86 -22.44
N VAL A 121 29.60 -44.56 -22.74
CA VAL A 121 29.58 -45.61 -23.76
C VAL A 121 28.51 -45.29 -24.80
N ASN A 122 28.91 -45.36 -26.07
CA ASN A 122 28.01 -45.22 -27.20
C ASN A 122 28.07 -46.46 -28.08
N ASN A 123 27.01 -47.26 -28.01
CA ASN A 123 26.76 -48.44 -28.80
C ASN A 123 25.41 -48.32 -29.53
N ASP A 124 25.09 -47.14 -30.03
CA ASP A 124 23.78 -46.82 -30.60
C ASP A 124 23.63 -47.28 -32.07
N GLY A 125 22.38 -47.42 -32.52
CA GLY A 125 22.02 -47.84 -33.88
C GLY A 125 21.74 -49.33 -34.07
N ASP A 126 21.12 -49.70 -35.20
CA ASP A 126 20.82 -51.10 -35.52
C ASP A 126 22.11 -51.90 -35.77
N HIS A 127 22.30 -52.99 -35.05
CA HIS A 127 23.41 -53.91 -35.26
C HIS A 127 23.09 -55.32 -34.75
N GLY A 128 24.11 -56.17 -34.63
CA GLY A 128 23.99 -57.38 -33.82
C GLY A 128 24.97 -57.29 -32.67
N SER A 129 24.92 -58.24 -31.74
CA SER A 129 25.66 -58.21 -30.47
C SER A 129 27.11 -57.78 -30.67
N GLN A 130 27.39 -56.56 -30.23
CA GLN A 130 28.71 -55.95 -30.30
C GLN A 130 29.01 -55.19 -29.02
N GLU A 131 30.29 -55.15 -28.66
CA GLU A 131 30.77 -54.43 -27.49
C GLU A 131 31.32 -53.05 -27.86
N ARG A 132 31.01 -52.05 -27.02
CA ARG A 132 31.65 -50.73 -26.99
C ARG A 132 32.04 -50.39 -25.57
N PHE A 133 32.95 -49.43 -25.43
CA PHE A 133 33.45 -49.01 -24.14
C PHE A 133 33.87 -47.54 -24.16
N GLY A 134 33.97 -46.97 -22.96
CA GLY A 134 34.59 -45.67 -22.73
C GLY A 134 35.04 -45.53 -21.29
N THR A 135 35.87 -44.52 -21.04
CA THR A 135 36.60 -44.36 -19.79
C THR A 135 36.26 -43.01 -19.16
N VAL A 136 35.98 -43.02 -17.85
CA VAL A 136 35.66 -41.84 -17.04
C VAL A 136 36.48 -41.86 -15.74
N SER A 137 36.77 -40.69 -15.16
CA SER A 137 37.41 -40.59 -13.84
C SER A 137 36.33 -40.35 -12.79
N LEU A 138 36.30 -41.19 -11.74
CA LEU A 138 35.29 -41.15 -10.69
C LEU A 138 35.94 -40.92 -9.32
N THR A 139 35.24 -40.21 -8.45
CA THR A 139 35.59 -40.08 -7.03
C THR A 139 35.14 -41.33 -6.27
N ALA A 140 35.50 -41.42 -4.98
CA ALA A 140 35.05 -42.54 -4.15
C ALA A 140 33.68 -42.17 -3.56
N ASP A 141 32.61 -42.32 -4.35
CA ASP A 141 31.26 -41.92 -3.97
C ASP A 141 30.18 -42.62 -4.83
N PHE A 142 28.91 -42.34 -4.55
CA PHE A 142 27.81 -42.64 -5.47
C PHE A 142 27.87 -41.74 -6.70
N HIS A 143 27.57 -42.33 -7.84
CA HIS A 143 27.46 -41.63 -9.12
C HIS A 143 26.18 -42.05 -9.82
N SER A 144 25.46 -41.12 -10.44
CA SER A 144 24.27 -41.50 -11.20
C SER A 144 24.67 -42.33 -12.42
N ILE A 145 23.88 -43.36 -12.72
CA ILE A 145 24.08 -44.24 -13.86
C ILE A 145 22.78 -44.34 -14.66
N THR A 146 22.84 -43.97 -15.94
CA THR A 146 21.72 -44.14 -16.87
C THR A 146 22.14 -45.06 -17.99
N ILE A 147 21.32 -46.07 -18.28
CA ILE A 147 21.56 -47.00 -19.38
C ILE A 147 20.33 -46.99 -20.27
N LEU A 148 20.51 -46.58 -21.52
CA LEU A 148 19.47 -46.60 -22.52
C LEU A 148 19.69 -47.77 -23.46
N PHE A 149 18.61 -48.42 -23.88
CA PHE A 149 18.65 -49.58 -24.75
C PHE A 149 17.39 -49.66 -25.61
N TYR A 150 17.51 -50.15 -26.84
CA TYR A 150 16.34 -50.57 -27.62
C TYR A 150 16.66 -51.84 -28.42
N GLU A 151 15.62 -52.59 -28.76
CA GLU A 151 15.68 -53.73 -29.68
C GLU A 151 14.78 -53.49 -30.89
N ASN A 152 15.31 -53.76 -32.08
CA ASN A 152 14.68 -53.55 -33.38
C ASN A 152 14.85 -54.78 -34.29
N GLY A 153 14.67 -55.97 -33.71
CA GLY A 153 14.54 -57.23 -34.42
C GLY A 153 15.83 -58.04 -34.47
N GLY A 154 15.85 -59.25 -33.90
CA GLY A 154 17.07 -60.05 -33.93
C GLY A 154 17.22 -61.02 -32.76
N GLY A 155 18.42 -61.08 -32.20
CA GLY A 155 18.57 -61.53 -30.82
C GLY A 155 18.25 -60.36 -29.89
N GLU A 156 18.07 -60.63 -28.60
CA GLU A 156 17.93 -59.56 -27.61
C GLU A 156 18.97 -59.80 -26.53
N SER A 157 19.88 -58.85 -26.37
CA SER A 157 20.89 -58.97 -25.32
C SER A 157 21.42 -57.61 -24.89
N LEU A 158 21.61 -57.46 -23.58
CA LEU A 158 22.36 -56.36 -22.98
C LEU A 158 23.27 -56.94 -21.90
N SER A 159 24.55 -56.61 -21.96
CA SER A 159 25.50 -56.85 -20.87
C SER A 159 26.26 -55.57 -20.56
N VAL A 160 26.23 -55.18 -19.29
CA VAL A 160 26.91 -54.00 -18.77
C VAL A 160 28.06 -54.44 -17.87
N GLN A 161 29.28 -53.99 -18.20
CA GLN A 161 30.51 -54.42 -17.54
C GLN A 161 31.39 -53.22 -17.21
N TYR A 162 32.28 -53.37 -16.24
CA TYR A 162 33.22 -52.33 -15.84
C TYR A 162 34.59 -52.90 -15.45
N GLU A 163 35.62 -52.09 -15.56
CA GLU A 163 36.95 -52.31 -14.98
C GLU A 163 37.43 -51.00 -14.33
N GLY A 164 38.28 -51.10 -13.30
CA GLY A 164 38.74 -49.93 -12.55
C GLY A 164 39.92 -50.23 -11.64
N PRO A 165 40.28 -49.33 -10.71
CA PRO A 165 41.35 -49.56 -9.76
C PRO A 165 41.14 -50.86 -8.97
N ALA A 166 42.06 -51.81 -9.13
CA ALA A 166 41.99 -53.15 -8.52
C ALA A 166 40.77 -54.01 -8.91
N ILE A 167 40.03 -53.65 -9.95
CA ILE A 167 38.87 -54.38 -10.49
C ILE A 167 39.19 -54.82 -11.92
N ALA A 168 39.29 -56.13 -12.15
CA ALA A 168 39.38 -56.68 -13.51
C ALA A 168 38.01 -56.61 -14.19
N LYS A 169 37.99 -56.48 -15.53
CA LYS A 169 36.75 -56.45 -16.31
C LYS A 169 35.77 -57.55 -15.89
N GLN A 170 34.61 -57.14 -15.41
CA GLN A 170 33.53 -58.01 -14.94
C GLN A 170 32.18 -57.33 -15.17
N ASN A 171 31.08 -58.09 -15.14
CA ASN A 171 29.75 -57.50 -15.10
C ASN A 171 29.61 -56.58 -13.88
N ILE A 172 28.90 -55.47 -14.02
CA ILE A 172 28.59 -54.63 -12.86
C ILE A 172 27.72 -55.47 -11.91
N PRO A 173 28.18 -55.73 -10.68
CA PRO A 173 27.35 -56.48 -9.73
C PRO A 173 26.25 -55.56 -9.22
N PHE A 174 25.00 -56.02 -9.19
CA PHE A 174 23.90 -55.24 -8.62
C PHE A 174 24.13 -54.86 -7.15
N SER A 175 25.01 -55.57 -6.43
CA SER A 175 25.39 -55.19 -5.06
C SER A 175 26.12 -53.84 -4.93
N ILE A 176 26.49 -53.19 -6.03
CA ILE A 176 27.02 -51.82 -6.06
C ILE A 176 26.10 -50.87 -6.84
N LEU A 177 24.91 -51.34 -7.23
CA LEU A 177 23.89 -50.56 -7.91
C LEU A 177 22.72 -50.33 -6.97
N TYR A 178 22.12 -49.16 -7.11
CA TYR A 178 21.06 -48.72 -6.23
C TYR A 178 19.98 -48.00 -7.02
N SER A 179 18.73 -48.29 -6.69
CA SER A 179 17.54 -47.62 -7.25
C SER A 179 17.16 -46.42 -6.38
N ASP A 180 16.38 -45.50 -6.95
CA ASP A 180 15.76 -44.36 -6.25
C ASP A 180 14.57 -44.77 -5.35
N CYS A 181 14.34 -46.08 -5.18
CA CYS A 181 13.24 -46.67 -4.42
C CYS A 181 11.83 -46.33 -4.96
N GLY A 182 11.70 -46.01 -6.26
CA GLY A 182 10.44 -45.61 -6.87
C GLY A 182 10.08 -44.14 -6.64
N GLY A 183 11.07 -43.31 -6.34
CA GLY A 183 10.94 -41.86 -6.41
C GLY A 183 10.73 -41.46 -7.88
N THR A 184 9.84 -40.52 -8.14
CA THR A 184 9.97 -39.64 -9.30
C THR A 184 11.42 -39.09 -9.33
N PRO A 185 12.00 -38.76 -10.51
CA PRO A 185 13.35 -38.19 -10.55
C PRO A 185 13.44 -37.11 -9.49
N VAL A 186 14.24 -37.36 -8.46
CA VAL A 186 14.46 -36.36 -7.41
C VAL A 186 15.26 -35.30 -8.11
N ASP A 187 14.62 -34.17 -8.34
CA ASP A 187 15.36 -32.94 -8.51
C ASP A 187 16.22 -32.81 -7.27
N THR A 188 17.53 -32.89 -7.45
CA THR A 188 18.50 -32.68 -6.36
C THR A 188 18.93 -31.22 -6.32
N THR A 189 18.14 -30.37 -6.97
CA THR A 189 18.24 -28.93 -6.82
C THR A 189 17.67 -28.60 -5.45
N ASP A 190 18.42 -27.75 -4.78
CA ASP A 190 18.27 -27.23 -3.41
C ASP A 190 18.67 -25.78 -3.65
N THR A 191 17.69 -25.02 -4.14
CA THR A 191 17.89 -23.73 -4.79
C THR A 191 18.42 -22.71 -3.78
N ASP A 192 17.83 -22.69 -2.60
CA ASP A 192 18.18 -21.81 -1.49
C ASP A 192 19.36 -22.33 -0.62
N GLY A 193 19.64 -23.63 -0.67
CA GLY A 193 20.77 -24.25 0.01
C GLY A 193 20.54 -24.52 1.50
N ASP A 194 19.29 -24.58 1.95
CA ASP A 194 18.93 -24.84 3.35
C ASP A 194 19.08 -26.34 3.74
N GLY A 195 19.17 -27.21 2.73
CA GLY A 195 19.34 -28.65 2.85
C GLY A 195 18.05 -29.47 2.77
N VAL A 196 16.93 -28.83 2.46
CA VAL A 196 15.73 -29.39 1.84
C VAL A 196 15.95 -29.37 0.30
N TYR A 197 15.11 -30.02 -0.48
CA TYR A 197 15.29 -30.07 -1.95
C TYR A 197 14.01 -29.58 -2.57
N ASP A 198 14.06 -28.85 -3.69
CA ASP A 198 12.92 -28.18 -4.34
C ASP A 198 11.71 -29.09 -4.65
N THR A 199 11.90 -30.42 -4.60
CA THR A 199 10.80 -31.40 -4.77
C THR A 199 10.08 -31.78 -3.48
N SER A 200 10.62 -31.36 -2.35
CA SER A 200 10.19 -31.66 -0.98
C SER A 200 10.12 -30.42 -0.12
N ASP A 201 10.80 -29.35 -0.55
CA ASP A 201 10.61 -27.98 -0.11
C ASP A 201 9.20 -27.51 -0.45
N ILE A 202 8.70 -26.57 0.34
CA ILE A 202 7.39 -25.95 0.16
C ILE A 202 7.50 -24.44 -0.08
N ASP A 203 8.72 -23.91 -0.04
CA ASP A 203 9.15 -22.51 -0.11
C ASP A 203 10.59 -22.53 -0.71
N ASP A 204 10.68 -22.88 -1.99
CA ASP A 204 11.91 -23.26 -2.73
C ASP A 204 13.03 -22.18 -2.70
N ASP A 205 12.70 -20.89 -2.50
CA ASP A 205 13.60 -19.75 -2.37
C ASP A 205 13.67 -19.15 -0.95
N ASN A 206 12.92 -19.73 -0.01
CA ASN A 206 12.91 -19.42 1.42
C ASN A 206 12.63 -17.93 1.70
N ASP A 207 11.76 -17.35 0.89
CA ASP A 207 11.23 -15.99 1.03
C ASP A 207 10.00 -15.95 1.96
N GLY A 208 9.52 -17.11 2.42
CA GLY A 208 8.41 -17.25 3.35
C GLY A 208 7.03 -17.34 2.70
N ILE A 209 6.94 -17.14 1.38
CA ILE A 209 5.79 -17.44 0.55
C ILE A 209 5.89 -18.91 0.13
N LEU A 210 4.75 -19.60 0.04
CA LEU A 210 4.79 -21.00 -0.38
C LEU A 210 4.79 -21.08 -1.91
N ASP A 211 5.46 -22.09 -2.51
CA ASP A 211 5.44 -22.32 -3.97
C ASP A 211 4.03 -22.32 -4.56
N VAL A 212 3.06 -22.77 -3.76
CA VAL A 212 1.66 -22.86 -4.15
C VAL A 212 0.97 -21.50 -4.25
N ASP A 213 1.40 -20.53 -3.44
CA ASP A 213 0.86 -19.17 -3.36
C ASP A 213 1.49 -18.25 -4.41
N GLU A 214 2.77 -18.46 -4.74
CA GLU A 214 3.52 -17.77 -5.82
C GLU A 214 3.06 -18.15 -7.23
N CYS A 215 2.32 -19.25 -7.36
CA CYS A 215 1.74 -19.69 -8.63
C CYS A 215 0.50 -18.88 -9.09
N GLY A 216 0.38 -17.59 -8.69
CA GLY A 216 -0.75 -16.71 -8.99
C GLY A 216 -2.08 -17.26 -8.44
N GLY A 217 -1.98 -18.03 -7.36
CA GLY A 217 -2.99 -18.96 -6.89
C GLY A 217 -3.76 -18.46 -5.68
N VAL A 218 -4.42 -17.30 -5.78
CA VAL A 218 -5.32 -16.81 -4.71
C VAL A 218 -6.21 -17.92 -4.14
N SER A 219 -6.32 -17.93 -2.81
CA SER A 219 -7.37 -18.62 -2.08
C SER A 219 -8.72 -18.58 -2.84
N GLY A 220 -9.24 -19.74 -3.28
CA GLY A 220 -10.53 -19.82 -4.00
C GLY A 220 -10.52 -20.42 -5.41
N ALA A 221 -9.38 -20.98 -5.86
CA ALA A 221 -9.26 -21.76 -7.10
C ALA A 221 -9.92 -23.17 -7.03
N GLU A 222 -10.42 -23.52 -5.85
CA GLU A 222 -11.03 -24.81 -5.52
C GLU A 222 -12.52 -24.71 -5.18
N VAL A 223 -13.16 -25.87 -4.98
CA VAL A 223 -14.58 -25.91 -4.62
C VAL A 223 -14.76 -25.41 -3.20
N GLN A 224 -15.45 -24.28 -3.05
CA GLN A 224 -15.78 -23.69 -1.76
C GLN A 224 -16.95 -24.41 -1.06
N THR A 225 -17.97 -24.81 -1.83
CA THR A 225 -19.09 -25.57 -1.26
C THR A 225 -19.56 -26.70 -2.16
N ALA A 226 -19.89 -27.82 -1.53
CA ALA A 226 -20.41 -29.02 -2.18
C ALA A 226 -21.77 -29.41 -1.61
N THR A 227 -22.82 -29.32 -2.43
CA THR A 227 -24.19 -29.60 -2.02
C THR A 227 -24.75 -30.86 -2.68
N ASN A 228 -25.29 -31.77 -1.87
CA ASN A 228 -26.08 -32.90 -2.37
C ASN A 228 -27.43 -32.41 -2.89
N ILE A 229 -27.62 -32.41 -4.20
CA ILE A 229 -28.94 -32.25 -4.82
C ILE A 229 -29.70 -33.58 -4.75
N GLN A 230 -29.04 -34.69 -5.10
CA GLN A 230 -29.69 -36.01 -5.14
C GLN A 230 -28.69 -37.17 -4.97
N TYR A 231 -28.94 -37.99 -3.95
CA TYR A 231 -28.28 -39.29 -3.70
C TYR A 231 -26.75 -39.26 -3.53
N PHE A 232 -26.12 -38.13 -3.22
CA PHE A 232 -24.74 -38.08 -2.75
C PHE A 232 -24.66 -38.03 -1.22
N THR A 233 -23.55 -38.51 -0.67
CA THR A 233 -23.19 -38.48 0.75
C THR A 233 -21.73 -38.07 0.90
N ASN A 234 -21.35 -37.60 2.10
CA ASN A 234 -20.01 -37.06 2.39
C ASN A 234 -19.61 -35.93 1.43
N VAL A 235 -20.55 -35.03 1.12
CA VAL A 235 -20.35 -34.03 0.06
C VAL A 235 -19.25 -33.02 0.37
N ALA A 236 -19.05 -32.66 1.64
CA ALA A 236 -17.97 -31.77 2.08
C ALA A 236 -16.56 -32.32 1.76
N ASN A 237 -16.41 -33.62 1.53
CA ASN A 237 -15.13 -34.21 1.10
C ASN A 237 -14.75 -33.87 -0.36
N ALA A 238 -15.58 -33.09 -1.05
CA ALA A 238 -15.28 -32.54 -2.38
C ALA A 238 -15.11 -31.01 -2.33
N GLU A 239 -15.01 -30.42 -1.14
CA GLU A 239 -14.66 -29.02 -0.88
C GLU A 239 -13.15 -28.92 -0.63
N GLY A 240 -12.57 -27.74 -0.88
CA GLY A 240 -11.14 -27.50 -0.76
C GLY A 240 -10.32 -28.15 -1.88
N ILE A 241 -9.01 -28.18 -1.67
CA ILE A 241 -8.04 -28.75 -2.62
C ILE A 241 -8.41 -30.21 -2.92
N PRO A 242 -8.51 -30.61 -4.20
CA PRO A 242 -8.82 -31.99 -4.55
C PRO A 242 -7.81 -32.98 -3.96
N GLY A 243 -8.30 -33.94 -3.17
CA GLY A 243 -7.45 -34.87 -2.42
C GLY A 243 -7.86 -36.34 -2.58
N ASN A 244 -7.57 -37.15 -1.57
CA ASN A 244 -7.92 -38.58 -1.55
C ASN A 244 -9.27 -38.89 -0.88
N THR A 245 -9.92 -37.89 -0.30
CA THR A 245 -11.27 -38.01 0.26
C THR A 245 -12.32 -37.71 -0.81
N TYR A 246 -13.55 -38.23 -0.65
CA TYR A 246 -14.55 -38.12 -1.72
C TYR A 246 -15.99 -38.04 -1.23
N ALA A 247 -16.78 -37.28 -1.99
CA ALA A 247 -18.23 -37.39 -2.04
C ALA A 247 -18.62 -38.62 -2.88
N GLN A 248 -19.67 -39.35 -2.47
CA GLN A 248 -20.06 -40.59 -3.15
C GLN A 248 -21.56 -40.77 -3.28
N ASN A 249 -21.97 -41.44 -4.36
CA ASN A 249 -23.31 -42.00 -4.47
C ASN A 249 -23.34 -43.50 -4.07
N PRO A 250 -24.52 -44.05 -3.74
CA PRO A 250 -24.64 -45.44 -3.26
C PRO A 250 -24.09 -46.47 -4.24
N THR A 251 -23.52 -47.56 -3.71
CA THR A 251 -23.13 -48.77 -4.46
C THR A 251 -24.31 -49.67 -4.81
N THR A 252 -25.53 -49.26 -4.44
CA THR A 252 -26.80 -49.92 -4.81
C THR A 252 -27.71 -48.91 -5.49
N TRP A 253 -28.43 -49.34 -6.52
CA TRP A 253 -29.26 -48.46 -7.34
C TRP A 253 -30.20 -47.58 -6.50
N PRO A 254 -30.05 -46.24 -6.54
CA PRO A 254 -30.80 -45.33 -5.67
C PRO A 254 -32.21 -44.99 -6.20
N GLY A 255 -32.61 -45.53 -7.35
CA GLY A 255 -33.94 -45.28 -7.94
C GLY A 255 -33.96 -44.18 -9.00
N GLY A 256 -32.82 -43.56 -9.33
CA GLY A 256 -32.70 -42.51 -10.35
C GLY A 256 -31.26 -41.99 -10.45
N THR A 257 -31.08 -40.93 -11.26
CA THR A 257 -29.80 -40.23 -11.44
C THR A 257 -29.38 -39.50 -10.16
N SER A 258 -28.07 -39.48 -9.86
CA SER A 258 -27.48 -38.73 -8.75
C SER A 258 -26.92 -37.39 -9.21
N TYR A 259 -27.01 -36.36 -8.36
CA TYR A 259 -26.55 -35.00 -8.65
C TYR A 259 -25.77 -34.43 -7.46
N LEU A 260 -24.54 -33.98 -7.74
CA LEU A 260 -23.70 -33.21 -6.80
C LEU A 260 -23.47 -31.83 -7.39
N PHE A 261 -23.68 -30.78 -6.58
CA PHE A 261 -23.46 -29.39 -6.95
C PHE A 261 -22.17 -28.88 -6.31
N LEU A 262 -21.33 -28.21 -7.08
CA LEU A 262 -20.06 -27.63 -6.65
C LEU A 262 -20.04 -26.15 -7.02
N GLN A 263 -19.62 -25.30 -6.08
CA GLN A 263 -19.50 -23.86 -6.24
C GLN A 263 -18.05 -23.44 -5.96
N PHE A 264 -17.48 -22.63 -6.85
CA PHE A 264 -16.19 -21.94 -6.67
C PHE A 264 -16.39 -20.59 -5.97
N ALA A 265 -15.31 -20.03 -5.40
CA ALA A 265 -15.33 -18.76 -4.68
C ALA A 265 -15.86 -17.61 -5.57
N GLY A 266 -15.26 -17.49 -6.77
CA GLY A 266 -15.59 -16.49 -7.76
C GLY A 266 -16.02 -17.06 -9.11
N VAL A 267 -16.24 -16.17 -10.07
CA VAL A 267 -16.44 -16.55 -11.47
C VAL A 267 -15.10 -16.95 -12.06
N ILE A 268 -14.99 -18.16 -12.62
CA ILE A 268 -13.78 -18.63 -13.29
C ILE A 268 -13.55 -17.81 -14.57
N PRO A 269 -12.33 -17.28 -14.80
CA PRO A 269 -12.00 -16.55 -16.01
C PRO A 269 -12.25 -17.35 -17.30
N ASP A 270 -12.55 -16.62 -18.38
CA ASP A 270 -12.79 -17.21 -19.69
C ASP A 270 -11.48 -17.77 -20.25
N GLY A 271 -11.45 -19.05 -20.65
CA GLY A 271 -10.23 -19.69 -21.15
C GLY A 271 -9.45 -20.50 -20.12
N THR A 272 -9.79 -20.42 -18.83
CA THR A 272 -9.09 -21.17 -17.77
C THR A 272 -9.40 -22.67 -17.84
N THR A 273 -8.39 -23.51 -17.64
CA THR A 273 -8.59 -24.96 -17.52
C THR A 273 -9.13 -25.31 -16.14
N VAL A 274 -10.21 -26.09 -16.11
CA VAL A 274 -10.83 -26.62 -14.90
C VAL A 274 -10.61 -28.12 -14.87
N SER A 275 -10.05 -28.62 -13.77
CA SER A 275 -9.79 -30.02 -13.48
C SER A 275 -10.80 -30.57 -12.47
N VAL A 276 -11.40 -31.72 -12.79
CA VAL A 276 -12.37 -32.40 -11.91
C VAL A 276 -11.90 -33.82 -11.64
N PHE A 277 -11.74 -34.15 -10.37
CA PHE A 277 -11.17 -35.42 -9.93
C PHE A 277 -12.28 -36.41 -9.56
N LEU A 278 -12.37 -37.50 -10.33
CA LEU A 278 -13.49 -38.44 -10.31
C LEU A 278 -13.00 -39.88 -10.13
N GLY A 279 -13.85 -40.75 -9.58
CA GLY A 279 -13.54 -42.18 -9.48
C GLY A 279 -14.79 -43.04 -9.39
N ALA A 280 -14.56 -44.35 -9.28
CA ALA A 280 -15.62 -45.31 -9.03
C ALA A 280 -15.30 -46.24 -7.84
N ASP A 281 -16.34 -46.68 -7.15
CA ASP A 281 -16.23 -47.61 -6.05
C ASP A 281 -15.72 -48.99 -6.52
N PRO A 282 -14.78 -49.65 -5.81
CA PRO A 282 -14.32 -51.00 -6.13
C PRO A 282 -15.41 -52.07 -6.25
N ALA A 283 -16.60 -51.82 -5.70
CA ALA A 283 -17.76 -52.71 -5.80
C ALA A 283 -18.52 -52.61 -7.14
N VAL A 284 -18.19 -51.66 -8.02
CA VAL A 284 -18.79 -51.49 -9.34
C VAL A 284 -17.75 -51.68 -10.45
N SER A 285 -18.17 -51.96 -11.69
CA SER A 285 -17.24 -52.11 -12.82
C SER A 285 -16.84 -50.77 -13.43
N THR A 286 -17.79 -49.83 -13.49
CA THR A 286 -17.63 -48.46 -13.94
C THR A 286 -18.72 -47.59 -13.33
N SER A 287 -18.50 -46.28 -13.29
CA SER A 287 -19.54 -45.28 -13.07
C SER A 287 -19.61 -44.32 -14.25
N ASP A 288 -20.83 -44.06 -14.74
CA ASP A 288 -21.06 -43.16 -15.86
C ASP A 288 -21.44 -41.78 -15.33
N MET A 289 -20.57 -40.79 -15.56
CA MET A 289 -20.70 -39.43 -15.07
C MET A 289 -20.59 -38.37 -16.18
N GLN A 290 -21.16 -37.19 -15.95
CA GLN A 290 -20.96 -36.00 -16.77
C GLN A 290 -20.81 -34.76 -15.89
N ILE A 291 -19.99 -33.83 -16.38
CA ILE A 291 -19.80 -32.51 -15.78
C ILE A 291 -20.68 -31.54 -16.58
N ARG A 292 -21.55 -30.82 -15.86
CA ARG A 292 -22.54 -29.89 -16.42
C ARG A 292 -22.38 -28.52 -15.79
N ARG A 293 -22.74 -27.47 -16.52
CA ARG A 293 -22.93 -26.13 -15.92
C ARG A 293 -24.16 -26.14 -15.03
N ALA A 294 -24.10 -25.31 -14.00
CA ALA A 294 -25.22 -25.08 -13.12
C ALA A 294 -25.54 -23.58 -12.94
N ASP A 295 -26.76 -23.28 -12.51
CA ASP A 295 -27.09 -21.99 -11.89
C ASP A 295 -26.78 -22.00 -10.38
N ALA A 296 -26.93 -20.86 -9.71
CA ALA A 296 -26.63 -20.69 -8.28
C ALA A 296 -27.44 -21.59 -7.32
N VAL A 297 -28.42 -22.35 -7.83
CA VAL A 297 -29.20 -23.32 -7.04
C VAL A 297 -29.05 -24.76 -7.55
N GLY A 298 -28.18 -25.01 -8.52
CA GLY A 298 -27.82 -26.35 -9.00
C GLY A 298 -28.61 -26.91 -10.19
N ASN A 299 -29.41 -26.10 -10.88
CA ASN A 299 -30.12 -26.56 -12.09
C ASN A 299 -29.18 -26.67 -13.29
N ASP A 300 -29.41 -27.64 -14.17
CA ASP A 300 -28.61 -27.84 -15.40
C ASP A 300 -28.79 -26.67 -16.36
N THR A 301 -27.69 -26.04 -16.77
CA THR A 301 -27.71 -24.96 -17.77
C THR A 301 -26.90 -25.30 -19.02
N GLY A 302 -26.15 -26.40 -19.04
CA GLY A 302 -25.33 -26.76 -20.20
C GLY A 302 -24.36 -27.91 -19.96
N TYR A 303 -23.82 -28.45 -21.04
CA TYR A 303 -22.81 -29.51 -21.01
C TYR A 303 -21.39 -28.92 -20.95
N LEU A 304 -20.49 -29.53 -20.16
CA LEU A 304 -19.07 -29.17 -20.06
C LEU A 304 -18.16 -30.32 -20.53
N ALA A 305 -18.23 -31.48 -19.88
CA ALA A 305 -17.33 -32.60 -20.18
C ALA A 305 -17.96 -33.98 -19.91
N ASP A 306 -17.45 -35.00 -20.61
CA ASP A 306 -17.84 -36.41 -20.42
C ASP A 306 -16.89 -37.13 -19.47
N ALA A 307 -17.47 -37.80 -18.48
CA ALA A 307 -16.75 -38.63 -17.52
C ALA A 307 -17.36 -40.05 -17.47
N GLY A 308 -17.89 -40.53 -18.60
CA GLY A 308 -18.45 -41.87 -18.74
C GLY A 308 -17.39 -42.96 -18.53
N GLY A 309 -17.81 -44.14 -18.08
CA GLY A 309 -16.93 -45.31 -17.97
C GLY A 309 -15.82 -45.20 -16.93
N THR A 310 -15.95 -44.32 -15.93
CA THR A 310 -14.92 -44.14 -14.90
C THR A 310 -14.73 -45.44 -14.11
N VAL A 311 -13.51 -45.99 -14.10
CA VAL A 311 -13.18 -47.31 -13.53
C VAL A 311 -12.79 -47.23 -12.04
N PRO A 312 -12.86 -48.33 -11.28
CA PRO A 312 -12.38 -48.36 -9.91
C PRO A 312 -10.86 -48.45 -9.81
N GLY A 313 -10.29 -47.88 -8.75
CA GLY A 313 -8.90 -48.14 -8.31
C GLY A 313 -7.94 -46.96 -8.44
N ALA A 314 -8.24 -45.93 -9.23
CA ALA A 314 -7.45 -44.69 -9.32
C ALA A 314 -8.37 -43.46 -9.49
N ILE A 315 -7.87 -42.29 -9.06
CA ILE A 315 -8.51 -41.00 -9.31
C ILE A 315 -8.26 -40.65 -10.78
N ARG A 316 -9.33 -40.35 -11.50
CA ARG A 316 -9.30 -39.89 -12.89
C ARG A 316 -9.55 -38.39 -12.91
N GLU A 317 -8.59 -37.65 -13.42
CA GLU A 317 -8.77 -36.25 -13.77
C GLU A 317 -9.57 -36.10 -15.07
N VAL A 318 -10.52 -35.18 -15.08
CA VAL A 318 -11.28 -34.78 -16.27
C VAL A 318 -11.21 -33.27 -16.39
N THR A 319 -10.59 -32.79 -17.46
CA THR A 319 -10.37 -31.36 -17.70
C THR A 319 -11.33 -30.78 -18.73
N PHE A 320 -11.62 -29.49 -18.62
CA PHE A 320 -12.32 -28.70 -19.65
C PHE A 320 -11.97 -27.22 -19.52
N THR A 321 -12.15 -26.46 -20.59
CA THR A 321 -11.93 -25.00 -20.59
C THR A 321 -13.19 -24.25 -20.17
N ALA A 322 -13.07 -23.39 -19.15
CA ALA A 322 -14.11 -22.45 -18.74
C ALA A 322 -14.45 -21.52 -19.92
N THR A 323 -15.73 -21.33 -20.17
CA THR A 323 -16.20 -20.41 -21.23
C THR A 323 -17.40 -19.58 -20.76
N GLY A 324 -17.39 -18.26 -20.90
CA GLY A 324 -18.39 -17.37 -20.28
C GLY A 324 -18.40 -17.44 -18.75
N SER A 325 -19.30 -16.71 -18.07
CA SER A 325 -19.34 -16.62 -16.59
C SER A 325 -19.65 -17.97 -15.92
N LEU A 326 -18.61 -18.75 -15.60
CA LEU A 326 -18.70 -20.07 -15.00
C LEU A 326 -18.28 -20.01 -13.53
N GLN A 327 -19.22 -20.18 -12.60
CA GLN A 327 -18.93 -20.31 -11.16
C GLN A 327 -19.45 -21.61 -10.56
N TYR A 328 -20.38 -22.27 -11.25
CA TYR A 328 -21.10 -23.42 -10.71
C TYR A 328 -21.07 -24.60 -11.66
N ILE A 329 -20.69 -25.76 -11.14
CA ILE A 329 -20.72 -27.03 -11.87
C ILE A 329 -21.56 -28.06 -11.15
N ARG A 330 -22.08 -29.02 -11.92
CA ARG A 330 -22.85 -30.15 -11.39
C ARG A 330 -22.35 -31.46 -11.97
N ILE A 331 -22.04 -32.40 -11.07
CA ILE A 331 -21.73 -33.79 -11.45
C ILE A 331 -23.04 -34.56 -11.56
N THR A 332 -23.26 -35.18 -12.71
CA THR A 332 -24.43 -36.00 -13.00
C THR A 332 -24.00 -37.45 -13.17
N ALA A 333 -24.42 -38.34 -12.27
CA ALA A 333 -24.07 -39.77 -12.31
C ALA A 333 -25.30 -40.65 -12.59
N TRP A 334 -25.25 -41.48 -13.65
CA TRP A 334 -26.37 -42.38 -14.01
C TRP A 334 -26.31 -43.73 -13.33
N ASN A 335 -25.13 -44.16 -12.87
CA ASN A 335 -24.92 -45.46 -12.25
C ASN A 335 -24.44 -45.32 -10.80
N GLN A 336 -24.46 -46.44 -10.09
CA GLN A 336 -24.03 -46.59 -8.70
C GLN A 336 -22.49 -46.53 -8.57
N GLY A 337 -22.00 -46.11 -7.41
CA GLY A 337 -20.58 -46.08 -7.06
C GLY A 337 -19.75 -44.92 -7.64
N ALA A 338 -20.36 -43.80 -8.04
CA ALA A 338 -19.64 -42.56 -8.38
C ALA A 338 -18.92 -41.98 -7.16
N ARG A 339 -17.67 -41.53 -7.35
CA ARG A 339 -16.88 -40.78 -6.38
C ARG A 339 -16.40 -39.47 -7.00
N VAL A 340 -16.45 -38.39 -6.23
CA VAL A 340 -16.00 -37.05 -6.61
C VAL A 340 -15.05 -36.57 -5.51
N TYR A 341 -13.81 -36.25 -5.89
CA TYR A 341 -12.70 -35.93 -4.99
C TYR A 341 -12.45 -34.43 -4.87
N GLY A 342 -13.11 -33.63 -5.70
CA GLY A 342 -12.97 -32.18 -5.75
C GLY A 342 -12.93 -31.69 -7.20
N ALA A 343 -12.85 -30.38 -7.34
CA ALA A 343 -12.48 -29.72 -8.58
C ALA A 343 -11.63 -28.50 -8.25
N SER A 344 -10.73 -28.18 -9.15
CA SER A 344 -9.92 -26.96 -9.12
C SER A 344 -9.87 -26.38 -10.51
N TYR A 345 -9.55 -25.11 -10.61
CA TYR A 345 -9.12 -24.49 -11.86
C TYR A 345 -7.73 -23.91 -11.65
N GLY A 346 -6.95 -23.78 -12.72
CA GLY A 346 -5.54 -23.38 -12.62
C GLY A 346 -4.57 -24.52 -12.19
N GLY A 347 -5.02 -25.54 -11.47
CA GLY A 347 -4.13 -26.61 -10.97
C GLY A 347 -3.98 -27.82 -11.90
N GLY A 348 -2.83 -27.93 -12.56
CA GLY A 348 -2.34 -29.15 -13.20
C GLY A 348 -1.24 -28.91 -14.20
N SER A 349 0.02 -28.85 -13.73
CA SER A 349 1.27 -28.81 -14.53
C SER A 349 1.79 -27.45 -15.02
N THR A 350 1.35 -26.31 -14.46
CA THR A 350 1.82 -24.97 -14.89
C THR A 350 2.39 -24.10 -13.77
N CYS A 351 2.57 -24.63 -12.56
CA CYS A 351 3.08 -23.88 -11.39
C CYS A 351 4.59 -23.59 -11.53
N TYR A 352 5.41 -24.64 -11.72
CA TYR A 352 6.86 -24.57 -12.02
C TYR A 352 7.31 -23.87 -13.33
N ASN A 353 6.48 -23.06 -13.98
CA ASN A 353 6.89 -22.28 -15.16
C ASN A 353 6.19 -20.91 -15.22
N MET A 354 5.69 -20.40 -14.08
CA MET A 354 5.27 -19.00 -13.98
C MET A 354 6.51 -18.15 -13.75
N ASP A 355 6.52 -17.01 -14.43
CA ASP A 355 7.65 -16.11 -14.63
C ASP A 355 6.96 -14.77 -14.89
N THR A 356 6.67 -14.03 -13.81
CA THR A 356 5.79 -12.84 -13.86
C THR A 356 6.45 -11.72 -14.66
N ASP A 357 7.74 -11.47 -14.43
CA ASP A 357 8.51 -10.40 -15.08
C ASP A 357 9.14 -10.82 -16.43
N GLY A 358 9.30 -12.13 -16.67
CA GLY A 358 9.83 -12.71 -17.91
C GLY A 358 11.35 -12.78 -18.01
N ASP A 359 12.08 -12.71 -16.89
CA ASP A 359 13.54 -12.69 -16.85
C ASP A 359 14.17 -14.11 -17.00
N GLY A 360 13.37 -15.15 -16.71
CA GLY A 360 13.72 -16.56 -16.83
C GLY A 360 14.13 -17.26 -15.54
N VAL A 361 14.04 -16.58 -14.39
CA VAL A 361 13.79 -17.15 -13.07
C VAL A 361 12.27 -17.42 -12.98
N TYR A 362 11.85 -18.39 -12.18
CA TYR A 362 10.42 -18.68 -12.02
C TYR A 362 10.01 -18.21 -10.64
N ASN A 363 8.81 -17.67 -10.47
CA ASN A 363 8.38 -17.02 -9.22
C ASN A 363 8.79 -17.78 -7.95
N HIS A 364 8.53 -19.10 -7.90
CA HIS A 364 8.94 -19.97 -6.78
C HIS A 364 10.47 -20.18 -6.58
N LEU A 365 11.29 -19.42 -7.28
CA LEU A 365 12.74 -19.42 -7.24
C LEU A 365 13.24 -17.96 -7.34
N ASP A 366 12.37 -16.98 -7.19
CA ASP A 366 12.56 -15.59 -7.58
C ASP A 366 12.22 -14.69 -6.39
N LEU A 367 13.21 -14.03 -5.83
CA LEU A 367 13.02 -13.18 -4.66
C LEU A 367 12.39 -11.81 -4.97
N ASP A 368 12.14 -11.48 -6.24
CA ASP A 368 11.51 -10.24 -6.74
C ASP A 368 10.70 -10.59 -8.00
N SER A 369 9.58 -11.30 -7.79
CA SER A 369 8.84 -12.02 -8.84
C SER A 369 8.33 -11.12 -9.98
N ASP A 370 8.02 -9.85 -9.72
CA ASP A 370 7.57 -8.90 -10.74
C ASP A 370 8.67 -7.93 -11.21
N GLY A 371 9.88 -8.05 -10.64
CA GLY A 371 11.11 -7.41 -11.08
C GLY A 371 11.10 -5.89 -10.86
N ASP A 372 10.42 -5.44 -9.82
CA ASP A 372 10.20 -4.05 -9.51
C ASP A 372 11.29 -3.48 -8.56
N GLY A 373 12.07 -4.36 -7.93
CA GLY A 373 13.18 -4.04 -7.04
C GLY A 373 12.84 -4.08 -5.55
N ILE A 374 11.61 -4.37 -5.17
CA ILE A 374 11.20 -4.65 -3.79
C ILE A 374 11.15 -6.18 -3.62
N PRO A 375 11.79 -6.75 -2.59
CA PRO A 375 11.78 -8.21 -2.44
C PRO A 375 10.42 -8.79 -2.02
N ASP A 376 10.07 -9.95 -2.54
CA ASP A 376 8.81 -10.67 -2.31
C ASP A 376 8.54 -10.90 -0.80
N ASN A 377 9.57 -11.23 -0.02
CA ASN A 377 9.48 -11.35 1.44
C ASN A 377 8.93 -10.08 2.13
N VAL A 378 9.27 -8.90 1.59
CA VAL A 378 8.85 -7.59 2.09
C VAL A 378 7.42 -7.31 1.68
N GLU A 379 7.08 -7.61 0.43
CA GLU A 379 5.78 -7.31 -0.17
C GLU A 379 4.67 -8.29 0.20
N ALA A 380 5.01 -9.54 0.49
CA ALA A 380 4.04 -10.51 0.96
C ALA A 380 3.54 -10.19 2.38
N GLN A 381 4.06 -9.17 3.05
CA GLN A 381 3.71 -8.79 4.41
C GLN A 381 3.13 -7.38 4.49
N SER A 382 2.29 -7.12 5.51
CA SER A 382 1.87 -5.75 5.80
C SER A 382 3.03 -4.94 6.37
N THR A 383 3.17 -3.69 5.95
CA THR A 383 4.23 -2.75 6.36
C THR A 383 4.50 -2.69 7.87
N ASN A 384 3.46 -2.53 8.69
CA ASN A 384 3.63 -2.46 10.16
C ASN A 384 3.66 -3.83 10.86
N GLY A 385 3.39 -4.90 10.11
CA GLY A 385 3.33 -6.29 10.58
C GLY A 385 4.53 -7.14 10.15
N TYR A 386 5.48 -6.55 9.42
CA TYR A 386 6.64 -7.23 8.87
C TYR A 386 7.41 -8.03 9.93
N THR A 387 7.74 -9.26 9.57
CA THR A 387 8.49 -10.21 10.39
C THR A 387 9.66 -10.74 9.56
N ALA A 388 10.88 -10.38 9.96
CA ALA A 388 12.11 -10.87 9.34
C ALA A 388 12.30 -12.39 9.52
N PRO A 389 12.95 -13.07 8.57
CA PRO A 389 13.26 -14.49 8.67
C PRO A 389 14.21 -14.79 9.83
N THR A 390 14.11 -15.99 10.40
CA THR A 390 14.97 -16.43 11.50
C THR A 390 16.25 -17.14 11.04
N ASN A 391 16.31 -17.51 9.76
CA ASN A 391 17.31 -18.35 9.11
C ASN A 391 17.42 -19.71 9.81
N THR A 392 16.27 -20.25 10.20
CA THR A 392 16.16 -21.57 10.80
C THR A 392 14.88 -22.26 10.36
N ASP A 393 15.01 -23.50 9.89
CA ASP A 393 13.92 -24.47 9.77
C ASP A 393 14.12 -25.58 10.84
N SER A 394 13.11 -25.78 11.68
CA SER A 394 13.18 -26.76 12.77
C SER A 394 12.59 -28.13 12.41
N ASP A 395 11.67 -28.19 11.45
CA ASP A 395 10.93 -29.40 11.12
C ASP A 395 11.29 -29.99 9.74
N GLY A 396 12.08 -29.27 8.96
CA GLY A 396 12.76 -29.76 7.75
C GLY A 396 11.84 -29.79 6.55
N ASP A 397 10.88 -28.87 6.48
CA ASP A 397 9.95 -28.73 5.35
C ASP A 397 10.31 -27.59 4.39
N GLY A 398 11.35 -26.80 4.70
CA GLY A 398 11.89 -25.73 3.85
C GLY A 398 11.36 -24.33 4.17
N LEU A 399 10.30 -24.24 4.97
CA LEU A 399 9.75 -22.96 5.41
C LEU A 399 10.46 -22.43 6.68
N ASP A 400 10.86 -21.16 6.69
CA ASP A 400 11.49 -20.57 7.88
C ASP A 400 10.56 -20.58 9.11
N ASN A 401 11.15 -20.80 10.29
CA ASN A 401 10.43 -20.80 11.58
C ASN A 401 9.64 -19.51 11.87
N ALA A 402 9.96 -18.39 11.20
CA ALA A 402 9.22 -17.13 11.26
C ALA A 402 7.79 -17.27 10.71
N TYR A 403 7.58 -18.13 9.71
CA TYR A 403 6.38 -18.20 8.86
C TYR A 403 5.58 -19.50 9.05
N GLU A 404 6.04 -20.35 9.96
CA GLU A 404 5.44 -21.63 10.37
C GLU A 404 3.92 -21.63 10.54
N THR A 405 3.29 -22.74 10.12
CA THR A 405 1.85 -23.07 10.08
C THR A 405 1.20 -22.97 8.70
N ALA A 406 1.54 -21.95 7.91
CA ALA A 406 0.86 -21.68 6.63
C ALA A 406 1.62 -20.75 5.66
N GLY A 407 2.88 -20.41 5.93
CA GLY A 407 3.59 -19.37 5.19
C GLY A 407 3.10 -17.96 5.50
N ILE A 408 3.64 -16.99 4.77
CA ILE A 408 3.14 -15.62 4.71
C ILE A 408 1.78 -15.63 4.00
N ALA A 409 0.89 -14.72 4.40
CA ALA A 409 -0.40 -14.52 3.74
C ALA A 409 -0.31 -13.23 2.92
N PRO A 410 -0.07 -13.30 1.60
CA PRO A 410 0.19 -12.12 0.80
C PRO A 410 -0.99 -11.14 0.81
N PRO A 411 -0.74 -9.83 1.00
CA PRO A 411 -1.72 -8.79 0.73
C PRO A 411 -2.02 -8.70 -0.78
N ASP A 412 -3.14 -8.03 -1.06
CA ASP A 412 -3.65 -7.66 -2.38
C ASP A 412 -4.27 -6.26 -2.15
N THR A 413 -3.43 -5.23 -2.27
CA THR A 413 -3.71 -3.86 -1.81
C THR A 413 -4.88 -3.24 -2.57
N ASP A 414 -4.90 -3.37 -3.90
CA ASP A 414 -5.97 -2.84 -4.74
C ASP A 414 -7.20 -3.79 -4.88
N SER A 415 -7.08 -5.03 -4.41
CA SER A 415 -8.09 -6.09 -4.48
C SER A 415 -8.48 -6.53 -5.90
N ASP A 416 -7.56 -6.45 -6.87
CA ASP A 416 -7.77 -6.91 -8.24
C ASP A 416 -7.57 -8.43 -8.43
N GLY A 417 -6.95 -9.07 -7.45
CA GLY A 417 -6.69 -10.50 -7.39
C GLY A 417 -5.24 -10.90 -7.74
N THR A 418 -4.35 -9.93 -7.94
CA THR A 418 -2.90 -10.10 -8.02
C THR A 418 -2.31 -9.71 -6.65
N PRO A 419 -1.59 -10.60 -5.97
CA PRO A 419 -0.84 -10.22 -4.77
C PRO A 419 0.26 -9.22 -5.09
N ASP A 420 0.57 -8.34 -4.14
CA ASP A 420 1.49 -7.23 -4.33
C ASP A 420 2.89 -7.64 -4.83
N PHE A 421 3.48 -8.72 -4.30
CA PHE A 421 4.77 -9.26 -4.79
C PHE A 421 4.76 -9.77 -6.25
N MET A 422 3.60 -9.76 -6.91
CA MET A 422 3.45 -10.10 -8.32
C MET A 422 2.79 -8.97 -9.13
N ASP A 423 2.63 -7.79 -8.54
CA ASP A 423 1.93 -6.66 -9.11
C ASP A 423 2.78 -5.40 -9.15
N ILE A 424 3.25 -5.06 -10.36
CA ILE A 424 4.14 -3.92 -10.62
C ILE A 424 3.55 -2.53 -10.26
N ASP A 425 2.30 -2.47 -9.83
CA ASP A 425 1.50 -1.29 -9.44
C ASP A 425 0.50 -1.73 -8.36
N SER A 426 1.00 -2.04 -7.15
CA SER A 426 0.30 -2.74 -6.06
C SER A 426 -1.01 -2.07 -5.62
N ASP A 427 -1.11 -0.75 -5.74
CA ASP A 427 -2.31 0.01 -5.41
C ASP A 427 -3.12 0.51 -6.64
N ASN A 428 -2.58 0.26 -7.84
CA ASN A 428 -3.17 0.56 -9.14
C ASN A 428 -3.53 2.04 -9.32
N ASP A 429 -2.72 2.92 -8.74
CA ASP A 429 -2.86 4.37 -8.85
C ASP A 429 -2.37 4.90 -10.21
N GLY A 430 -1.60 4.08 -10.93
CA GLY A 430 -1.09 4.32 -12.28
C GLY A 430 0.39 4.69 -12.34
N ASN A 431 1.10 4.68 -11.22
CA ASN A 431 2.57 4.60 -11.17
C ASN A 431 3.01 3.13 -11.12
N SER A 432 4.23 2.89 -10.69
CA SER A 432 4.72 1.54 -10.52
C SER A 432 5.51 1.53 -9.24
N ASP A 433 5.57 0.39 -8.59
CA ASP A 433 6.16 0.29 -7.26
C ASP A 433 7.65 0.74 -7.28
N THR A 434 8.40 0.33 -8.32
CA THR A 434 9.77 0.84 -8.62
C THR A 434 9.85 2.37 -8.75
N SER A 435 8.83 2.99 -9.33
CA SER A 435 8.77 4.44 -9.58
C SER A 435 8.50 5.21 -8.29
N GLU A 436 7.74 4.62 -7.39
CA GLU A 436 7.35 5.19 -6.10
C GLU A 436 8.45 5.03 -5.06
N THR A 437 9.17 3.91 -5.10
CA THR A 437 10.40 3.72 -4.29
C THR A 437 11.56 4.63 -4.71
N TRP A 438 11.51 5.19 -5.93
CA TRP A 438 12.61 5.87 -6.62
C TRP A 438 13.91 5.06 -6.68
N PHE A 439 13.81 3.74 -6.66
CA PHE A 439 14.98 2.89 -6.83
C PHE A 439 15.60 3.09 -8.21
N THR A 440 16.92 2.99 -8.24
CA THR A 440 17.67 2.99 -9.50
C THR A 440 18.26 1.61 -9.65
N LEU A 441 17.47 0.72 -10.25
CA LEU A 441 17.89 -0.66 -10.52
C LEU A 441 19.03 -0.69 -11.54
N ASP A 442 19.99 -1.57 -11.32
CA ASP A 442 21.12 -1.83 -12.22
C ASP A 442 20.69 -2.67 -13.44
N ASN A 443 19.50 -3.29 -13.37
CA ASN A 443 18.94 -4.27 -14.30
C ASN A 443 19.92 -5.44 -14.51
N LEU A 444 20.48 -5.92 -13.41
CA LEU A 444 21.48 -6.97 -13.36
C LEU A 444 21.24 -7.82 -12.13
N ASP A 445 21.11 -9.12 -12.35
CA ASP A 445 21.17 -10.15 -11.32
C ASP A 445 22.46 -10.97 -11.54
N SER A 446 23.36 -10.90 -10.57
CA SER A 446 24.71 -11.47 -10.69
C SER A 446 24.80 -12.96 -10.38
N ASP A 447 23.92 -13.48 -9.52
CA ASP A 447 23.94 -14.84 -8.99
C ASP A 447 22.71 -15.68 -9.31
N GLY A 448 21.64 -15.09 -9.81
CA GLY A 448 20.50 -15.83 -10.35
C GLY A 448 19.37 -16.02 -9.36
N ASP A 449 19.20 -15.17 -8.36
CA ASP A 449 18.18 -15.32 -7.30
C ASP A 449 16.98 -14.36 -7.43
N GLY A 450 16.93 -13.55 -8.50
CA GLY A 450 15.81 -12.64 -8.76
C GLY A 450 16.06 -11.20 -8.34
N LEU A 451 16.84 -10.97 -7.27
CA LEU A 451 17.08 -9.61 -6.78
C LEU A 451 18.02 -8.83 -7.71
N ASP A 452 17.69 -7.56 -7.96
CA ASP A 452 18.60 -6.66 -8.65
C ASP A 452 19.85 -6.36 -7.81
N ASP A 453 21.04 -6.33 -8.44
CA ASP A 453 22.33 -5.99 -7.82
C ASP A 453 22.29 -4.66 -7.00
N ALA A 454 21.32 -3.77 -7.25
CA ALA A 454 21.11 -2.52 -6.51
C ALA A 454 20.37 -2.69 -5.18
N THR A 455 19.55 -3.73 -5.05
CA THR A 455 18.73 -4.06 -3.87
C THR A 455 19.14 -5.39 -3.23
N ASP A 456 20.06 -6.13 -3.83
CA ASP A 456 20.68 -7.32 -3.28
C ASP A 456 21.83 -7.02 -2.28
N ALA A 457 21.71 -7.56 -1.07
CA ALA A 457 22.72 -7.47 -0.01
C ALA A 457 23.68 -8.68 0.03
N THR A 458 23.25 -9.85 -0.43
CA THR A 458 23.98 -11.12 -0.28
C THR A 458 23.81 -12.05 -1.46
N THR A 459 24.86 -12.79 -1.78
CA THR A 459 24.77 -13.67 -2.95
C THR A 459 23.86 -14.88 -2.74
N GLY A 460 22.85 -15.05 -3.59
CA GLY A 460 21.87 -16.13 -3.51
C GLY A 460 20.87 -15.91 -2.37
N TYR A 461 19.98 -16.88 -2.18
CA TYR A 461 18.82 -16.87 -1.27
C TYR A 461 19.08 -16.79 0.26
N ALA A 462 20.28 -16.39 0.69
CA ALA A 462 20.61 -16.33 2.12
C ALA A 462 19.96 -15.16 2.87
N ASP A 463 19.47 -14.17 2.12
CA ASP A 463 18.89 -12.92 2.63
C ASP A 463 17.71 -12.49 1.74
N PRO A 464 16.53 -13.10 1.89
CA PRO A 464 15.39 -12.87 0.98
C PRO A 464 14.82 -11.45 1.06
N GLY A 465 15.19 -10.65 2.08
CA GLY A 465 14.85 -9.23 2.16
C GLY A 465 15.90 -8.30 1.52
N GLY A 466 17.03 -8.84 1.05
CA GLY A 466 18.13 -8.08 0.45
C GLY A 466 18.56 -6.87 1.28
N GLU A 467 18.66 -5.70 0.65
CA GLU A 467 18.97 -4.45 1.33
C GLU A 467 17.75 -3.85 2.07
N ILE A 468 16.55 -4.44 1.95
CA ILE A 468 15.25 -3.94 2.44
C ILE A 468 14.65 -4.93 3.48
N ASP A 469 15.40 -5.28 4.51
CA ASP A 469 14.92 -6.21 5.56
C ASP A 469 13.84 -5.66 6.51
N ASP A 470 13.44 -4.40 6.42
CA ASP A 470 12.33 -3.82 7.21
C ASP A 470 11.75 -2.62 6.43
N PRO A 471 10.43 -2.62 6.11
CA PRO A 471 9.81 -1.54 5.34
C PRO A 471 10.01 -0.14 5.93
N LEU A 472 10.03 -0.02 7.27
CA LEU A 472 10.00 1.26 7.99
C LEU A 472 11.35 1.66 8.60
N THR A 473 12.33 0.75 8.63
CA THR A 473 13.65 1.03 9.19
C THR A 473 14.77 0.30 8.45
N THR A 474 16.00 0.76 8.57
CA THR A 474 17.16 0.03 8.02
C THR A 474 17.61 -1.11 8.95
N ALA A 475 16.67 -1.85 9.56
CA ALA A 475 16.98 -2.87 10.55
C ALA A 475 17.10 -4.25 9.91
N GLY A 476 18.34 -4.64 9.59
CA GLY A 476 18.62 -5.89 8.88
C GLY A 476 19.45 -5.55 7.65
N GLY A 477 18.87 -4.73 6.77
CA GLY A 477 19.49 -4.23 5.54
C GLY A 477 20.03 -2.79 5.63
N SER A 478 20.23 -2.14 4.49
CA SER A 478 20.75 -0.76 4.40
C SER A 478 19.79 0.25 3.76
N MET A 479 18.66 -0.22 3.23
CA MET A 479 17.60 0.57 2.61
C MET A 479 16.35 0.58 3.50
N VAL A 480 15.47 1.53 3.24
CA VAL A 480 14.16 1.69 3.88
C VAL A 480 13.21 2.14 2.79
N LEU A 481 11.98 1.62 2.79
CA LEU A 481 10.99 2.02 1.80
C LEU A 481 10.54 3.46 2.07
N PRO A 482 10.28 4.24 1.02
CA PRO A 482 9.68 5.57 1.17
C PRO A 482 8.31 5.53 1.86
N ASP A 483 8.08 6.53 2.71
CA ASP A 483 6.85 6.79 3.47
C ASP A 483 6.78 8.32 3.58
N TRP A 484 6.34 8.95 2.49
CA TRP A 484 6.49 10.38 2.26
C TRP A 484 5.57 11.22 3.14
N ASP A 485 4.34 10.75 3.33
CA ASP A 485 3.35 11.37 4.21
C ASP A 485 3.58 11.04 5.70
N ASN A 486 4.43 10.04 5.97
CA ASN A 486 4.88 9.58 7.28
C ASN A 486 3.76 9.03 8.16
N ASP A 487 2.81 8.34 7.54
CA ASP A 487 1.62 7.80 8.18
C ASP A 487 1.65 6.27 8.33
N ALA A 488 2.61 5.58 7.69
CA ALA A 488 2.74 4.12 7.67
C ALA A 488 2.83 3.50 9.08
N ALA A 489 3.48 4.21 10.02
CA ALA A 489 3.55 3.81 11.42
C ALA A 489 2.26 4.10 12.23
N THR A 490 1.31 4.85 11.67
CA THR A 490 0.12 5.37 12.33
C THR A 490 -1.21 4.97 11.71
N GLY A 491 -1.21 4.24 10.60
CA GLY A 491 -2.41 3.59 10.07
C GLY A 491 -2.55 3.55 8.56
N GLY A 492 -1.68 4.22 7.80
CA GLY A 492 -1.54 4.02 6.36
C GLY A 492 -0.37 3.08 6.03
N ASP A 493 0.28 3.30 4.89
CA ASP A 493 1.22 2.36 4.27
C ASP A 493 2.46 3.07 3.68
N VAL A 494 3.46 2.32 3.23
CA VAL A 494 4.60 2.88 2.47
C VAL A 494 4.16 3.26 1.05
N ASP A 495 4.93 4.13 0.40
CA ASP A 495 4.48 4.86 -0.80
C ASP A 495 3.93 3.95 -1.92
N TYR A 496 4.53 2.77 -2.18
CA TYR A 496 4.07 1.86 -3.24
C TYR A 496 2.73 1.13 -2.96
N ARG A 497 2.19 1.27 -1.75
CA ARG A 497 0.89 0.71 -1.34
C ARG A 497 -0.13 1.79 -1.01
N ASP A 498 0.24 3.06 -1.16
CA ASP A 498 -0.63 4.17 -0.86
C ASP A 498 -1.15 4.82 -2.13
N SER A 499 -2.46 4.66 -2.36
CA SER A 499 -3.22 5.08 -3.57
C SER A 499 -3.19 6.58 -3.92
N ILE A 500 -2.32 7.35 -3.26
CA ILE A 500 -2.01 8.75 -3.50
C ILE A 500 -0.53 8.82 -3.93
N ASP A 501 -0.29 8.92 -5.25
CA ASP A 501 1.00 9.26 -5.87
C ASP A 501 1.75 10.39 -5.13
N ASP A 502 2.60 9.99 -4.19
CA ASP A 502 3.51 10.85 -3.45
C ASP A 502 4.90 10.91 -4.15
N SER A 503 4.96 10.59 -5.45
CA SER A 503 6.20 10.65 -6.22
C SER A 503 6.84 12.05 -6.14
N ALA A 504 8.18 12.14 -6.21
CA ALA A 504 8.89 13.41 -6.22
C ALA A 504 8.58 14.30 -7.46
N SER A 505 7.72 13.80 -8.37
CA SER A 505 7.08 14.53 -9.46
C SER A 505 5.72 15.13 -9.12
N SER A 506 4.97 14.55 -8.16
CA SER A 506 3.69 15.04 -7.66
C SER A 506 3.88 16.46 -7.12
N MET A 507 3.37 17.45 -7.87
CA MET A 507 3.42 18.82 -7.43
C MET A 507 2.33 19.06 -6.40
N PRO A 508 2.64 19.65 -5.24
CA PRO A 508 1.65 19.84 -4.21
C PRO A 508 0.52 20.79 -4.69
N PRO A 509 -0.71 20.59 -4.22
CA PRO A 509 -1.86 21.37 -4.68
C PRO A 509 -1.70 22.86 -4.37
N GLU A 510 -2.24 23.72 -5.24
CA GLU A 510 -2.34 25.15 -4.98
C GLU A 510 -3.75 25.52 -4.52
N VAL A 511 -3.84 26.16 -3.35
CA VAL A 511 -5.08 26.66 -2.75
C VAL A 511 -5.09 28.18 -2.83
N THR A 512 -6.20 28.75 -3.32
CA THR A 512 -6.46 30.20 -3.23
C THR A 512 -7.88 30.48 -2.77
N ALA A 513 -8.04 31.31 -1.75
CA ALA A 513 -9.31 31.63 -1.12
C ALA A 513 -9.50 33.15 -1.02
N THR A 514 -10.73 33.62 -1.24
CA THR A 514 -11.06 35.04 -0.99
C THR A 514 -12.44 35.19 -0.37
N GLY A 515 -12.71 36.38 0.18
CA GLY A 515 -14.02 36.72 0.75
C GLY A 515 -13.98 36.95 2.26
N ASN A 516 -13.20 37.93 2.70
CA ASN A 516 -13.27 38.39 4.09
C ASN A 516 -14.64 38.98 4.39
N GLN A 517 -15.27 38.55 5.48
CA GLN A 517 -16.67 38.83 5.77
C GLN A 517 -16.88 39.35 7.20
N TYR A 518 -18.12 39.76 7.48
CA TYR A 518 -18.57 40.12 8.81
C TYR A 518 -19.56 39.08 9.33
N TYR A 519 -19.41 38.68 10.58
CA TYR A 519 -20.37 37.80 11.24
C TYR A 519 -21.33 38.61 12.10
N CYS A 520 -22.61 38.29 11.97
CA CYS A 520 -23.69 38.88 12.75
C CYS A 520 -24.25 37.85 13.71
N THR A 521 -24.23 38.16 15.00
CA THR A 521 -24.62 37.21 16.06
C THR A 521 -26.01 36.64 15.84
N GLY A 522 -26.09 35.30 15.79
CA GLY A 522 -27.35 34.54 15.71
C GLY A 522 -27.67 33.96 14.33
N ASP A 523 -26.89 34.30 13.31
CA ASP A 523 -26.93 33.69 11.97
C ASP A 523 -25.69 32.80 11.75
N SER A 524 -25.58 32.15 10.59
CA SER A 524 -24.35 31.53 10.09
C SER A 524 -23.77 32.34 8.92
N THR A 525 -22.49 32.19 8.62
CA THR A 525 -21.83 32.93 7.54
C THR A 525 -20.83 32.02 6.81
N PRO A 526 -20.88 31.91 5.47
CA PRO A 526 -19.88 31.18 4.71
C PRO A 526 -18.46 31.66 5.02
N ILE A 527 -17.51 30.75 5.17
CA ILE A 527 -16.13 31.13 5.49
C ILE A 527 -15.39 31.74 4.29
N VAL A 528 -15.83 31.47 3.07
CA VAL A 528 -15.25 31.96 1.81
C VAL A 528 -16.33 32.53 0.88
N GLU A 529 -15.94 33.45 0.00
CA GLU A 529 -16.75 33.83 -1.19
C GLU A 529 -16.28 33.07 -2.43
N THR A 530 -14.97 32.78 -2.52
CA THR A 530 -14.37 32.00 -3.61
C THR A 530 -13.28 31.10 -3.07
N ILE A 531 -13.11 29.93 -3.68
CA ILE A 531 -12.02 28.99 -3.47
C ILE A 531 -11.59 28.47 -4.85
N SER A 532 -10.30 28.24 -5.05
CA SER A 532 -9.74 27.48 -6.16
C SER A 532 -8.75 26.49 -5.58
N ILE A 533 -8.89 25.23 -5.92
CA ILE A 533 -7.95 24.16 -5.60
C ILE A 533 -7.50 23.57 -6.93
N THR A 534 -6.22 23.70 -7.23
CA THR A 534 -5.65 23.22 -8.49
C THR A 534 -4.45 22.38 -8.24
N ASP A 535 -4.37 21.28 -8.97
CA ASP A 535 -3.22 20.40 -9.00
C ASP A 535 -2.82 20.18 -10.47
N SER A 536 -1.52 20.02 -10.74
CA SER A 536 -1.02 19.80 -12.11
C SER A 536 -1.01 18.34 -12.52
N ASP A 537 -1.04 17.47 -11.52
CA ASP A 537 -0.78 16.03 -11.52
C ASP A 537 -2.10 15.35 -11.22
N ASP A 538 -2.79 15.87 -10.20
CA ASP A 538 -3.98 15.27 -9.64
C ASP A 538 -5.28 15.90 -10.10
N THR A 539 -6.33 15.09 -10.06
CA THR A 539 -7.71 15.56 -10.27
C THR A 539 -8.64 15.26 -9.10
N SER A 540 -8.14 14.53 -8.10
CA SER A 540 -8.79 14.18 -6.84
C SER A 540 -7.85 14.42 -5.67
N MET A 541 -8.38 14.37 -4.45
CA MET A 541 -7.60 14.33 -3.23
C MET A 541 -8.41 13.64 -2.12
N ASP A 542 -7.75 13.38 -1.00
CA ASP A 542 -8.36 12.66 0.10
C ASP A 542 -8.94 13.54 1.18
N ALA A 543 -8.37 14.72 1.40
CA ALA A 543 -8.95 15.61 2.37
C ALA A 543 -8.62 17.09 2.15
N VAL A 544 -9.53 17.94 2.63
CA VAL A 544 -9.26 19.36 2.87
C VAL A 544 -9.58 19.67 4.32
N TYR A 545 -8.63 20.30 5.00
CA TYR A 545 -8.79 20.69 6.40
C TYR A 545 -9.05 22.18 6.52
N ILE A 546 -10.06 22.51 7.32
CA ILE A 546 -10.44 23.89 7.60
C ILE A 546 -10.36 24.12 9.09
N GLN A 547 -9.48 25.02 9.50
CA GLN A 547 -9.16 25.26 10.90
C GLN A 547 -9.43 26.72 11.26
N ILE A 548 -10.06 26.97 12.41
CA ILE A 548 -10.14 28.33 12.96
C ILE A 548 -8.79 28.68 13.58
N SER A 549 -7.81 29.03 12.73
CA SER A 549 -6.41 29.19 13.10
C SER A 549 -6.15 30.30 14.11
N THR A 550 -6.98 31.36 14.07
CA THR A 550 -6.80 32.54 14.93
C THR A 550 -8.12 32.94 15.57
N GLY A 551 -8.08 33.15 16.89
CA GLY A 551 -9.21 33.66 17.65
C GLY A 551 -10.28 32.61 18.00
N TYR A 552 -10.04 31.33 17.74
CA TYR A 552 -10.96 30.24 18.10
C TYR A 552 -11.35 30.27 19.59
N VAL A 553 -12.63 30.08 19.86
CA VAL A 553 -13.16 29.93 21.22
C VAL A 553 -13.82 28.56 21.36
N ASN A 554 -13.11 27.64 22.00
CA ASN A 554 -13.55 26.26 22.23
C ASN A 554 -14.91 26.22 22.95
N GLY A 555 -15.84 25.46 22.40
CA GLY A 555 -17.20 25.28 22.90
C GLY A 555 -18.16 26.41 22.54
N GLU A 556 -17.69 27.50 21.94
CA GLU A 556 -18.54 28.58 21.43
C GLU A 556 -18.64 28.56 19.90
N ASP A 557 -17.50 28.44 19.22
CA ASP A 557 -17.38 28.50 17.76
C ASP A 557 -17.59 27.14 17.10
N LEU A 558 -18.17 27.13 15.90
CA LEU A 558 -18.51 25.92 15.13
C LEU A 558 -18.38 26.18 13.63
N LEU A 559 -17.73 25.27 12.92
CA LEU A 559 -17.83 25.14 11.47
C LEU A 559 -18.82 24.03 11.11
N THR A 560 -19.62 24.24 10.07
CA THR A 560 -20.61 23.26 9.61
C THR A 560 -20.59 23.16 8.10
N LEU A 561 -20.39 21.94 7.58
CA LEU A 561 -20.61 21.62 6.18
C LEU A 561 -22.11 21.55 5.90
N THR A 562 -22.60 22.43 5.02
CA THR A 562 -24.02 22.45 4.61
C THR A 562 -24.22 21.80 3.25
N GLY A 563 -25.46 21.38 2.94
CA GLY A 563 -25.79 20.79 1.64
C GLY A 563 -25.63 19.27 1.58
N THR A 564 -25.38 18.74 0.38
CA THR A 564 -25.18 17.30 0.14
C THR A 564 -23.97 17.13 -0.77
N HIS A 565 -22.98 16.40 -0.27
CA HIS A 565 -21.72 16.11 -0.96
C HIS A 565 -21.53 14.59 -0.88
N PRO A 566 -21.81 13.83 -1.97
CA PRO A 566 -21.93 12.38 -1.90
C PRO A 566 -20.62 11.65 -1.65
N ASN A 567 -19.49 12.26 -2.02
CA ASN A 567 -18.15 11.69 -1.90
C ASN A 567 -17.32 12.37 -0.78
N ILE A 568 -17.92 13.31 -0.03
CA ILE A 568 -17.20 14.07 1.01
C ILE A 568 -17.94 13.96 2.34
N THR A 569 -17.24 13.50 3.36
CA THR A 569 -17.71 13.43 4.75
C THR A 569 -17.10 14.57 5.55
N GLY A 570 -17.93 15.34 6.26
CA GLY A 570 -17.45 16.42 7.14
C GLY A 570 -17.39 15.99 8.61
N SER A 571 -16.25 16.15 9.27
CA SER A 571 -16.05 15.84 10.70
C SER A 571 -15.48 17.02 11.48
N TRP A 572 -16.16 17.47 12.54
CA TRP A 572 -15.76 18.62 13.37
C TRP A 572 -15.08 18.17 14.66
N ASP A 573 -13.81 18.57 14.85
CA ASP A 573 -13.10 18.49 16.11
C ASP A 573 -13.23 19.81 16.87
N ALA A 574 -14.01 19.78 17.97
CA ALA A 574 -14.22 20.94 18.81
C ALA A 574 -13.04 21.27 19.73
N ALA A 575 -12.12 20.35 19.99
CA ALA A 575 -10.93 20.66 20.76
C ALA A 575 -9.94 21.46 19.92
N GLU A 576 -9.72 21.01 18.69
CA GLU A 576 -8.82 21.68 17.76
C GLU A 576 -9.47 22.92 17.15
N GLY A 577 -10.77 22.90 16.90
CA GLY A 577 -11.40 23.91 16.05
C GLY A 577 -11.22 23.61 14.56
N LYS A 578 -11.06 22.32 14.23
CA LYS A 578 -10.77 21.76 12.90
C LYS A 578 -12.02 21.11 12.32
N LEU A 579 -12.33 21.40 11.06
CA LEU A 579 -13.27 20.64 10.25
C LEU A 579 -12.46 19.87 9.20
N SER A 580 -12.51 18.55 9.25
CA SER A 580 -12.03 17.68 8.19
C SER A 580 -13.13 17.51 7.14
N LEU A 581 -12.77 17.65 5.88
CA LEU A 581 -13.59 17.24 4.74
C LEU A 581 -12.86 16.06 4.12
N ASP A 582 -13.36 14.85 4.35
CA ASP A 582 -12.71 13.58 4.01
C ASP A 582 -13.36 12.97 2.75
N GLY A 583 -12.55 12.54 1.79
CA GLY A 583 -12.87 12.01 0.46
C GLY A 583 -12.84 10.48 0.39
N PRO A 584 -12.34 9.87 -0.72
CA PRO A 584 -11.72 10.51 -1.90
C PRO A 584 -12.76 11.25 -2.77
N ALA A 585 -12.41 12.43 -3.30
CA ALA A 585 -13.28 13.21 -4.17
C ALA A 585 -12.51 14.10 -5.16
N LEU A 586 -13.18 14.54 -6.23
CA LEU A 586 -12.55 15.45 -7.21
C LEU A 586 -12.25 16.81 -6.60
N LEU A 587 -11.21 17.51 -7.08
CA LEU A 587 -10.86 18.87 -6.60
C LEU A 587 -12.07 19.83 -6.66
N ALA A 588 -12.86 19.75 -7.72
CA ALA A 588 -14.07 20.57 -7.89
C ALA A 588 -15.19 20.22 -6.88
N GLU A 589 -15.22 18.99 -6.37
CA GLU A 589 -16.14 18.59 -5.30
C GLU A 589 -15.69 19.19 -3.96
N PHE A 590 -14.39 19.21 -3.68
CA PHE A 590 -13.85 19.92 -2.51
C PHE A 590 -14.08 21.42 -2.57
N GLU A 591 -13.86 22.06 -3.73
CA GLU A 591 -14.19 23.49 -3.91
C GLU A 591 -15.67 23.77 -3.57
N ALA A 592 -16.58 22.91 -4.01
CA ALA A 592 -18.00 23.02 -3.70
C ALA A 592 -18.31 22.78 -2.21
N ALA A 593 -17.60 21.84 -1.57
CA ALA A 593 -17.73 21.57 -0.14
C ALA A 593 -17.23 22.75 0.71
N VAL A 594 -16.03 23.28 0.43
CA VAL A 594 -15.45 24.44 1.13
C VAL A 594 -16.35 25.67 1.00
N LEU A 595 -16.93 25.94 -0.18
CA LEU A 595 -17.92 27.01 -0.39
C LEU A 595 -19.19 26.84 0.46
N ALA A 596 -19.52 25.61 0.86
CA ALA A 596 -20.70 25.28 1.66
C ALA A 596 -20.41 25.22 3.17
N VAL A 597 -19.17 25.46 3.60
CA VAL A 597 -18.80 25.54 5.01
C VAL A 597 -19.18 26.89 5.59
N GLU A 598 -19.95 26.88 6.67
CA GLU A 598 -20.40 28.07 7.37
C GLU A 598 -19.86 28.11 8.80
N TYR A 599 -19.40 29.29 9.21
CA TYR A 599 -19.08 29.63 10.60
C TYR A 599 -20.33 30.05 11.36
N SER A 600 -20.42 29.62 12.61
CA SER A 600 -21.37 30.13 13.59
C SER A 600 -20.77 30.16 14.98
N SER A 601 -21.37 30.97 15.87
CA SER A 601 -21.00 31.02 17.28
C SER A 601 -22.24 30.94 18.15
N SER A 602 -22.20 30.07 19.16
CA SER A 602 -23.26 29.93 20.18
C SER A 602 -23.23 31.06 21.22
N SER A 603 -22.16 31.85 21.25
CA SER A 603 -22.04 33.04 22.08
C SER A 603 -23.09 34.09 21.70
N LEU A 604 -23.71 34.74 22.69
CA LEU A 604 -24.63 35.87 22.44
C LEU A 604 -23.89 37.21 22.29
N THR A 605 -22.61 37.24 22.62
CA THR A 605 -21.75 38.43 22.53
C THR A 605 -20.34 38.03 22.04
N PRO A 606 -20.24 37.35 20.89
CA PRO A 606 -18.94 37.02 20.31
C PRO A 606 -18.23 38.32 19.94
N SER A 607 -16.90 38.31 19.92
CA SER A 607 -16.11 39.48 19.55
C SER A 607 -14.75 39.09 18.98
N GLY A 608 -14.09 40.06 18.34
CA GLY A 608 -12.78 39.87 17.72
C GLY A 608 -12.89 39.38 16.28
N THR A 609 -11.83 38.73 15.83
CA THR A 609 -11.70 38.18 14.48
C THR A 609 -11.53 36.67 14.55
N ARG A 610 -11.91 35.99 13.49
CA ARG A 610 -11.61 34.59 13.22
C ARG A 610 -10.87 34.50 11.89
N GLN A 611 -9.74 33.82 11.88
CA GLN A 611 -9.10 33.42 10.62
C GLN A 611 -9.35 31.94 10.40
N PHE A 612 -9.65 31.59 9.16
CA PHE A 612 -9.95 30.22 8.73
C PHE A 612 -8.86 29.82 7.75
N SER A 613 -7.93 28.99 8.19
CA SER A 613 -6.97 28.37 7.29
C SER A 613 -7.65 27.21 6.57
N ILE A 614 -7.44 27.13 5.27
CA ILE A 614 -7.92 26.07 4.39
C ILE A 614 -6.67 25.43 3.81
N THR A 615 -6.43 24.17 4.15
CA THR A 615 -5.21 23.44 3.77
C THR A 615 -5.58 22.18 3.02
N ALA A 616 -4.97 21.99 1.85
CA ALA A 616 -4.93 20.71 1.14
C ALA A 616 -3.71 19.93 1.67
N GLY A 617 -3.88 19.29 2.83
CA GLY A 617 -2.81 18.61 3.55
C GLY A 617 -3.02 18.59 5.08
N LEU A 618 -2.41 17.61 5.74
CA LEU A 618 -2.71 17.25 7.14
C LEU A 618 -2.32 18.33 8.16
N ALA A 619 -1.21 19.01 7.95
CA ALA A 619 -0.61 19.91 8.94
C ALA A 619 -1.42 21.20 9.13
N ASN A 620 -1.49 21.66 10.38
CA ASN A 620 -2.26 22.84 10.73
C ASN A 620 -1.51 24.10 10.32
N PHE A 621 -2.10 24.91 9.43
CA PHE A 621 -1.49 26.14 8.93
C PHE A 621 -1.82 27.35 9.81
N LEU A 622 -0.81 28.11 10.21
CA LEU A 622 -1.00 29.37 10.94
C LEU A 622 -0.65 30.58 10.05
N PRO A 623 -1.66 31.36 9.58
CA PRO A 623 -1.42 32.50 8.70
C PRO A 623 -0.48 33.58 9.25
N GLY A 624 -0.42 33.73 10.58
CA GLY A 624 0.42 34.73 11.25
C GLY A 624 1.92 34.48 11.06
N THR A 625 2.34 33.22 10.99
CA THR A 625 3.74 32.80 10.76
C THR A 625 3.97 32.36 9.32
N GLY A 626 2.93 31.84 8.65
CA GLY A 626 3.06 31.16 7.37
C GLY A 626 3.67 29.77 7.49
N HIS A 627 3.66 29.20 8.70
CA HIS A 627 4.23 27.88 9.00
C HIS A 627 3.11 26.86 9.25
N TYR A 628 3.49 25.59 9.19
CA TYR A 628 2.63 24.43 9.42
C TYR A 628 3.02 23.74 10.72
N TYR A 629 2.05 23.22 11.46
CA TYR A 629 2.27 22.59 12.76
C TYR A 629 1.54 21.26 12.85
N GLU A 630 2.22 20.27 13.39
CA GLU A 630 1.73 18.91 13.54
C GLU A 630 2.06 18.39 14.94
N TYR A 631 1.12 17.71 15.59
CA TYR A 631 1.38 17.07 16.87
C TYR A 631 1.58 15.57 16.67
N ILE A 632 2.75 15.09 17.05
CA ILE A 632 3.10 13.67 16.94
C ILE A 632 2.93 12.99 18.30
N PRO A 633 1.96 12.08 18.46
CA PRO A 633 1.78 11.33 19.70
C PRO A 633 2.94 10.34 19.89
N SER A 634 3.63 10.43 21.02
CA SER A 634 4.71 9.49 21.37
C SER A 634 4.90 9.48 22.89
N LEU A 635 4.18 8.57 23.54
CA LEU A 635 4.11 8.51 24.99
C LEU A 635 5.48 8.21 25.61
N GLY A 636 6.00 9.16 26.39
CA GLY A 636 7.27 9.02 27.11
C GLY A 636 8.53 9.21 26.24
N ILE A 637 8.39 9.72 25.02
CA ILE A 637 9.55 10.10 24.20
C ILE A 637 10.41 11.12 24.94
N THR A 638 11.73 10.99 24.82
CA THR A 638 12.67 11.97 25.40
C THR A 638 12.77 13.19 24.51
N TRP A 639 13.11 14.36 25.07
CA TRP A 639 13.29 15.58 24.28
C TRP A 639 14.34 15.38 23.17
N THR A 640 15.45 14.71 23.48
CA THR A 640 16.52 14.42 22.50
C THR A 640 16.02 13.57 21.33
N ASN A 641 15.22 12.54 21.60
CA ASN A 641 14.65 11.70 20.54
C ASN A 641 13.57 12.45 19.76
N ALA A 642 12.72 13.22 20.43
CA ALA A 642 11.73 14.07 19.77
C ALA A 642 12.38 15.11 18.87
N ASN A 643 13.49 15.72 19.30
CA ASN A 643 14.27 16.64 18.48
C ASN A 643 14.84 15.97 17.23
N THR A 644 15.38 14.76 17.39
CA THR A 644 15.92 13.98 16.27
C THR A 644 14.82 13.59 15.29
N ALA A 645 13.69 13.07 15.79
CA ALA A 645 12.55 12.66 14.98
C ALA A 645 11.91 13.86 14.25
N ALA A 646 11.69 14.98 14.94
CA ALA A 646 11.17 16.20 14.31
C ALA A 646 12.09 16.71 13.19
N SER A 647 13.42 16.62 13.38
CA SER A 647 14.40 17.02 12.35
C SER A 647 14.55 16.04 11.19
N ALA A 648 13.98 14.84 11.29
CA ALA A 648 13.97 13.85 10.21
C ALA A 648 12.70 13.97 9.35
N ARG A 649 11.61 14.56 9.88
CA ARG A 649 10.36 14.73 9.15
C ARG A 649 10.49 15.80 8.06
N THR A 650 9.80 15.56 6.96
CA THR A 650 9.55 16.51 5.88
C THR A 650 8.04 16.70 5.70
N TYR A 651 7.64 17.81 5.12
CA TYR A 651 6.24 18.05 4.75
C TYR A 651 6.19 18.83 3.45
N ASN A 652 5.84 18.16 2.34
CA ASN A 652 5.85 18.76 1.00
C ASN A 652 7.20 19.46 0.68
N GLY A 653 8.31 18.82 1.05
CA GLY A 653 9.67 19.35 0.90
C GLY A 653 10.10 20.41 1.93
N LEU A 654 9.24 20.79 2.90
CA LEU A 654 9.64 21.61 4.05
C LEU A 654 10.35 20.75 5.10
N GLN A 655 11.46 21.23 5.65
CA GLN A 655 12.15 20.54 6.74
C GLN A 655 11.44 20.75 8.08
N GLY A 656 11.10 19.66 8.76
CA GLY A 656 10.54 19.69 10.11
C GLY A 656 11.57 20.02 11.20
N TYR A 657 11.09 20.58 12.31
CA TYR A 657 11.85 20.80 13.54
C TYR A 657 10.92 20.92 14.75
N LEU A 658 11.42 20.73 15.98
CA LEU A 658 10.57 20.97 17.16
C LEU A 658 10.12 22.43 17.21
N ALA A 659 8.82 22.64 17.37
CA ALA A 659 8.21 23.95 17.22
C ALA A 659 8.83 25.02 18.12
N THR A 660 8.95 26.23 17.57
CA THR A 660 9.48 27.41 18.24
C THR A 660 8.35 28.44 18.36
N LEU A 661 7.80 28.59 19.55
CA LEU A 661 6.56 29.34 19.76
C LEU A 661 6.86 30.80 20.12
N THR A 662 6.87 31.70 19.15
CA THR A 662 7.36 33.08 19.33
C THR A 662 6.31 34.12 19.68
N SER A 663 5.05 33.72 19.77
CA SER A 663 3.90 34.59 20.06
C SER A 663 2.80 33.88 20.85
N GLN A 664 1.87 34.66 21.41
CA GLN A 664 0.69 34.09 22.09
C GLN A 664 -0.18 33.27 21.13
N GLU A 665 -0.24 33.67 19.87
CA GLU A 665 -1.01 32.99 18.84
C GLU A 665 -0.47 31.58 18.58
N GLU A 666 0.85 31.43 18.40
CA GLU A 666 1.49 30.12 18.25
C GLU A 666 1.35 29.25 19.50
N ALA A 667 1.44 29.83 20.70
CA ALA A 667 1.25 29.12 21.95
C ALA A 667 -0.18 28.59 22.11
N ASP A 668 -1.17 29.40 21.75
CA ASP A 668 -2.57 28.98 21.76
C ASP A 668 -2.83 27.90 20.70
N PHE A 669 -2.27 28.06 19.49
CA PHE A 669 -2.41 27.13 18.37
C PHE A 669 -1.80 25.75 18.67
N SER A 670 -0.53 25.70 19.09
CA SER A 670 0.18 24.43 19.36
C SER A 670 -0.20 23.82 20.71
N GLY A 671 -0.60 24.63 21.69
CA GLY A 671 -0.89 24.15 23.04
C GLY A 671 -2.37 23.89 23.31
N THR A 672 -3.23 24.87 23.04
CA THR A 672 -4.65 24.78 23.39
C THR A 672 -5.52 24.16 22.30
N GLN A 673 -5.17 24.37 21.03
CA GLN A 673 -5.93 23.89 19.89
C GLN A 673 -5.45 22.48 19.50
N ALA A 674 -4.17 22.27 19.21
CA ALA A 674 -3.64 20.94 18.83
C ALA A 674 -3.53 19.90 19.98
N GLN A 675 -4.05 20.19 21.19
CA GLN A 675 -3.90 19.41 22.44
C GLN A 675 -2.47 18.93 22.78
N GLY A 676 -1.45 19.55 22.18
CA GLY A 676 -0.10 19.02 22.03
C GLY A 676 0.73 19.00 23.31
N THR A 677 0.37 18.14 24.26
CA THR A 677 1.12 17.94 25.51
C THR A 677 2.46 17.26 25.20
N GLY A 678 3.45 18.06 24.82
CA GLY A 678 4.67 17.52 24.27
C GLY A 678 5.83 18.49 24.23
N TRP A 679 6.93 17.99 23.69
CA TRP A 679 8.18 18.74 23.57
C TRP A 679 8.08 19.85 22.51
N ILE A 680 8.77 20.96 22.81
CA ILE A 680 9.02 22.08 21.89
C ILE A 680 10.50 22.44 21.91
N GLY A 681 10.95 23.25 20.96
CA GLY A 681 12.36 23.51 20.66
C GLY A 681 13.16 24.31 21.69
N GLY A 682 12.64 24.56 22.88
CA GLY A 682 13.25 25.44 23.89
C GLY A 682 14.14 24.68 24.86
N SER A 683 15.35 25.19 25.13
CA SER A 683 16.26 24.61 26.12
C SER A 683 17.21 25.64 26.73
N ASP A 684 17.65 25.41 27.97
CA ASP A 684 18.75 26.12 28.62
C ASP A 684 19.95 25.22 28.98
N ALA A 685 19.99 23.97 28.48
CA ALA A 685 21.07 22.99 28.72
C ALA A 685 22.48 23.53 28.42
N ALA A 686 22.58 24.46 27.47
CA ALA A 686 23.85 25.11 27.12
C ALA A 686 24.34 26.09 28.20
N THR A 687 23.43 26.79 28.87
CA THR A 687 23.73 27.76 29.94
C THR A 687 22.52 27.87 30.85
N GLU A 688 22.60 27.20 32.00
CA GLU A 688 21.61 27.22 33.08
C GLU A 688 20.98 28.59 33.32
N GLY A 689 19.64 28.63 33.26
CA GLY A 689 18.83 29.83 33.42
C GLY A 689 18.83 30.78 32.22
N VAL A 690 19.37 30.39 31.07
CA VAL A 690 19.31 31.14 29.80
C VAL A 690 18.60 30.29 28.76
N TRP A 691 17.29 30.45 28.69
CA TRP A 691 16.41 29.70 27.80
C TRP A 691 16.42 30.29 26.40
N GLN A 692 16.72 29.45 25.43
CA GLN A 692 16.78 29.79 24.01
C GLN A 692 16.09 28.73 23.16
N TRP A 693 15.59 29.14 22.00
CA TRP A 693 15.25 28.21 20.94
C TRP A 693 16.53 27.54 20.44
N VAL A 694 16.55 26.22 20.34
CA VAL A 694 17.70 25.44 19.86
C VAL A 694 17.42 24.71 18.54
N THR A 695 16.20 24.83 18.04
CA THR A 695 15.70 24.26 16.78
C THR A 695 15.20 25.37 15.86
N GLY A 696 14.91 24.99 14.61
CA GLY A 696 14.24 25.87 13.65
C GLY A 696 15.02 27.12 13.22
N PRO A 697 14.36 28.01 12.47
CA PRO A 697 14.90 29.31 12.04
C PRO A 697 15.30 30.22 13.21
N GLU A 698 14.66 30.05 14.36
CA GLU A 698 14.84 30.84 15.58
C GLU A 698 16.04 30.38 16.42
N ALA A 699 16.73 29.31 16.04
CA ALA A 699 17.83 28.72 16.81
C ALA A 699 18.87 29.77 17.26
N GLY A 700 19.16 29.78 18.57
CA GLY A 700 20.03 30.74 19.25
C GLY A 700 19.32 31.99 19.79
N THR A 701 18.01 32.11 19.59
CA THR A 701 17.21 33.24 20.13
C THR A 701 16.84 32.99 21.58
N VAL A 702 17.33 33.84 22.49
CA VAL A 702 16.99 33.79 23.92
C VAL A 702 15.58 34.31 24.14
N PHE A 703 14.71 33.52 24.77
CA PHE A 703 13.33 33.90 25.07
C PHE A 703 13.06 34.09 26.57
N TRP A 704 13.92 33.57 27.46
CA TRP A 704 13.77 33.78 28.90
C TRP A 704 15.13 33.78 29.65
N ASN A 705 15.24 34.56 30.73
CA ASN A 705 16.41 34.60 31.61
C ASN A 705 16.02 34.49 33.08
N GLY A 706 16.61 33.53 33.79
CA GLY A 706 16.42 33.24 35.21
C GLY A 706 15.40 32.13 35.48
N ALA A 707 15.16 31.83 36.76
CA ALA A 707 14.13 30.89 37.19
C ALA A 707 12.71 31.54 37.17
N ALA A 708 11.76 31.00 37.93
CA ALA A 708 10.35 31.38 38.11
C ALA A 708 10.01 32.88 38.29
N GLY A 709 11.01 33.72 38.54
CA GLY A 709 10.89 35.19 38.69
C GLY A 709 11.79 35.97 37.73
N GLY A 710 12.18 35.32 36.63
CA GLY A 710 13.06 35.83 35.60
C GLY A 710 12.46 36.96 34.76
N SER A 711 13.08 37.19 33.61
CA SER A 711 12.66 38.21 32.66
C SER A 711 12.61 37.66 31.25
N THR A 712 11.60 38.07 30.50
CA THR A 712 11.34 37.67 29.12
C THR A 712 11.92 38.72 28.16
N PRO A 713 13.04 38.45 27.44
CA PRO A 713 13.51 39.37 26.40
C PRO A 713 12.63 39.34 25.17
N ASN A 714 12.08 38.15 24.87
CA ASN A 714 11.10 37.88 23.83
C ASN A 714 9.85 37.24 24.46
N PHE A 715 8.98 36.60 23.68
CA PHE A 715 7.78 35.92 24.19
C PHE A 715 8.12 34.64 24.96
N ALA A 716 7.43 34.39 26.06
CA ALA A 716 7.49 33.14 26.82
C ALA A 716 6.15 32.90 27.52
N PHE A 717 5.69 31.65 27.55
CA PHE A 717 4.38 31.29 28.11
C PHE A 717 4.47 30.24 29.23
N TRP A 718 5.42 30.43 30.15
CA TRP A 718 5.60 29.57 31.33
C TRP A 718 4.37 29.50 32.23
N ASN A 719 4.08 28.33 32.81
CA ASN A 719 3.05 28.18 33.84
C ASN A 719 3.50 28.79 35.18
N ALA A 720 2.55 28.91 36.12
CA ALA A 720 2.79 29.60 37.37
C ALA A 720 3.90 28.91 38.20
N GLY A 721 5.04 29.58 38.32
CA GLY A 721 6.19 29.06 39.07
C GLY A 721 7.34 28.55 38.21
N GLU A 722 7.24 28.63 36.88
CA GLU A 722 8.24 28.12 35.94
C GLU A 722 9.02 29.22 35.21
N PRO A 723 10.23 28.92 34.69
CA PRO A 723 10.97 27.67 34.84
C PRO A 723 11.60 27.55 36.24
N ASN A 724 11.55 26.38 36.87
CA ASN A 724 11.98 26.21 38.27
C ASN A 724 13.31 25.44 38.46
N ASP A 725 13.85 24.84 37.39
CA ASP A 725 15.05 23.99 37.36
C ASP A 725 15.03 22.90 38.47
N SER A 726 13.92 22.17 38.60
CA SER A 726 13.79 21.12 39.62
C SER A 726 14.46 19.83 39.14
N ALA A 727 15.76 19.73 39.41
CA ALA A 727 16.61 18.56 39.18
C ALA A 727 17.22 18.46 37.77
N GLY A 728 17.67 19.58 37.21
CA GLY A 728 18.32 19.63 35.89
C GLY A 728 17.27 19.53 34.79
N GLU A 729 16.28 20.40 34.86
CA GLU A 729 15.16 20.46 33.94
C GLU A 729 15.48 21.43 32.81
N ASP A 730 16.17 20.92 31.79
CA ASP A 730 16.75 21.78 30.76
C ASP A 730 15.89 21.98 29.49
N TYR A 731 14.64 21.45 29.45
CA TYR A 731 13.85 21.34 28.21
C TYR A 731 12.41 21.81 28.36
N ALA A 732 11.94 22.62 27.40
CA ALA A 732 10.61 23.20 27.42
C ALA A 732 9.56 22.20 26.89
N HIS A 733 8.45 22.14 27.61
CA HIS A 733 7.36 21.20 27.36
C HIS A 733 6.01 21.91 27.50
N ILE A 734 5.08 21.71 26.56
CA ILE A 734 3.72 22.23 26.68
C ILE A 734 2.99 21.44 27.78
N ALA A 735 2.56 22.13 28.83
CA ALA A 735 1.93 21.52 29.98
C ALA A 735 0.56 20.90 29.63
N HIS A 736 0.23 19.81 30.32
CA HIS A 736 -1.05 19.12 30.15
C HIS A 736 -2.25 20.07 30.37
N PRO A 737 -3.41 19.87 29.71
CA PRO A 737 -4.57 20.78 29.79
C PRO A 737 -5.16 21.04 31.19
N ASN A 738 -4.80 20.22 32.18
CA ASN A 738 -5.17 20.45 33.58
C ASN A 738 -4.35 21.57 34.25
N VAL A 739 -3.23 21.98 33.65
CA VAL A 739 -2.34 23.06 34.12
C VAL A 739 -2.87 24.39 33.62
N ASN A 740 -2.84 25.41 34.47
CA ASN A 740 -3.39 26.73 34.16
C ASN A 740 -2.29 27.81 34.12
N PRO A 741 -2.29 28.70 33.09
CA PRO A 741 -3.22 28.71 31.95
C PRO A 741 -3.00 27.52 30.99
N ASN A 742 -4.06 27.06 30.31
CA ASN A 742 -3.93 25.95 29.35
C ASN A 742 -2.96 26.33 28.22
N GLY A 743 -2.18 25.36 27.71
CA GLY A 743 -1.14 25.58 26.68
C GLY A 743 0.14 26.24 27.19
N SER A 744 0.23 26.58 28.49
CA SER A 744 1.46 27.10 29.09
C SER A 744 2.56 26.05 29.18
N TRP A 745 3.79 26.50 29.36
CA TRP A 745 4.96 25.62 29.30
C TRP A 745 5.51 25.32 30.68
N ASN A 746 6.10 24.14 30.83
CA ASN A 746 6.89 23.72 31.97
C ASN A 746 8.32 23.36 31.52
N ASP A 747 9.29 23.50 32.41
CA ASP A 747 10.63 22.97 32.22
C ASP A 747 10.72 21.55 32.78
N LEU A 748 11.25 20.62 32.00
CA LEU A 748 11.38 19.21 32.38
C LEU A 748 12.78 18.69 32.05
N SER A 749 13.18 17.62 32.75
CA SER A 749 14.38 16.86 32.39
C SER A 749 14.20 16.19 31.02
N ASN A 750 15.28 15.75 30.38
CA ASN A 750 15.20 15.12 29.03
C ASN A 750 14.16 14.00 28.91
N THR A 751 13.83 13.29 29.99
CA THR A 751 12.84 12.19 30.00
C THR A 751 11.44 12.62 30.43
N GLY A 752 11.27 13.82 30.98
CA GLY A 752 10.06 14.21 31.69
C GLY A 752 9.72 13.30 32.88
N ALA A 753 8.47 13.33 33.33
CA ALA A 753 7.97 12.42 34.36
C ALA A 753 7.53 11.07 33.77
N GLY A 754 7.63 9.99 34.54
CA GLY A 754 7.16 8.67 34.08
C GLY A 754 5.64 8.46 34.10
N SER A 755 4.85 9.42 34.62
CA SER A 755 3.38 9.39 34.63
C SER A 755 2.79 10.75 35.04
N GLY A 756 1.52 11.00 34.69
CA GLY A 756 0.76 12.16 35.14
C GLY A 756 0.90 13.39 34.23
N ASP A 757 0.52 14.57 34.73
CA ASP A 757 0.43 15.82 33.95
C ASP A 757 1.78 16.32 33.36
N TYR A 758 2.90 15.72 33.73
CA TYR A 758 4.26 16.07 33.27
C TYR A 758 4.95 14.92 32.53
N GLN A 759 4.20 13.87 32.19
CA GLN A 759 4.70 12.83 31.28
C GLN A 759 4.56 13.34 29.85
N PRO A 760 5.65 13.36 29.05
CA PRO A 760 5.57 13.70 27.63
C PRO A 760 4.57 12.78 26.93
N GLN A 761 3.59 13.36 26.25
CA GLN A 761 2.61 12.59 25.46
C GLN A 761 2.99 12.56 23.97
N GLY A 762 3.98 13.37 23.57
CA GLY A 762 4.39 13.54 22.18
C GLY A 762 5.29 14.76 22.00
N TYR A 763 5.26 15.34 20.80
CA TYR A 763 6.00 16.55 20.45
C TYR A 763 5.30 17.32 19.33
N VAL A 764 5.55 18.62 19.25
CA VAL A 764 5.01 19.46 18.17
C VAL A 764 6.11 19.72 17.16
N VAL A 765 5.83 19.38 15.90
CA VAL A 765 6.69 19.67 14.75
C VAL A 765 6.18 20.93 14.07
N GLU A 766 7.10 21.79 13.68
CA GLU A 766 6.85 22.97 12.87
C GLU A 766 7.60 22.84 11.56
N TYR A 767 6.95 23.23 10.46
CA TYR A 767 7.50 23.22 9.11
C TYR A 767 7.42 24.63 8.51
N GLY A 768 8.52 25.08 7.90
CA GLY A 768 8.62 26.37 7.22
C GLY A 768 9.71 27.29 7.77
N GLY A 769 10.15 28.23 6.94
CA GLY A 769 11.12 29.26 7.32
C GLY A 769 12.58 28.80 7.38
N MET A 770 12.87 27.51 7.18
CA MET A 770 14.23 26.98 7.15
C MET A 770 14.96 27.37 5.86
N SER A 771 16.28 27.44 5.95
CA SER A 771 17.11 27.84 4.81
C SER A 771 17.13 26.74 3.74
N GLY A 772 16.38 26.94 2.66
CA GLY A 772 16.29 25.98 1.55
C GLY A 772 14.87 25.49 1.30
N ASP A 773 13.95 25.80 2.20
CA ASP A 773 12.54 25.41 2.08
C ASP A 773 11.92 25.90 0.75
N PRO A 774 11.14 25.04 0.07
CA PRO A 774 10.33 25.45 -1.06
C PRO A 774 9.24 26.45 -0.63
N VAL A 775 8.74 27.22 -1.60
CA VAL A 775 7.54 28.04 -1.38
C VAL A 775 6.34 27.16 -1.69
N LEU A 776 5.52 26.89 -0.68
CA LEU A 776 4.27 26.14 -0.82
C LEU A 776 3.07 27.06 -0.83
N ASN A 777 2.08 26.72 -1.66
CA ASN A 777 0.78 27.38 -1.74
C ASN A 777 -0.36 26.39 -1.44
N ILE A 778 -0.11 25.34 -0.64
CA ILE A 778 -1.11 24.32 -0.26
C ILE A 778 -2.18 24.82 0.73
N SER A 779 -2.02 26.06 1.20
CA SER A 779 -2.95 26.70 2.11
C SER A 779 -3.24 28.15 1.74
N ASP A 780 -4.46 28.57 2.02
CA ASP A 780 -4.82 29.98 2.08
C ASP A 780 -5.78 30.23 3.24
N PHE A 781 -6.12 31.49 3.51
CA PHE A 781 -7.02 31.83 4.61
C PHE A 781 -7.95 32.99 4.30
N THR A 782 -9.11 32.97 4.96
CA THR A 782 -10.03 34.11 5.01
C THR A 782 -10.23 34.59 6.43
N THR A 783 -10.80 35.78 6.58
CA THR A 783 -11.08 36.39 7.88
C THR A 783 -12.55 36.76 8.00
N ILE A 784 -13.17 36.34 9.11
CA ILE A 784 -14.45 36.87 9.56
C ILE A 784 -14.20 37.82 10.72
N THR A 785 -14.68 39.05 10.60
CA THR A 785 -14.73 40.01 11.71
C THR A 785 -16.09 39.96 12.37
N ILE A 786 -16.13 39.71 13.67
CA ILE A 786 -17.40 39.66 14.39
C ILE A 786 -17.91 41.09 14.57
N SER A 787 -19.02 41.40 13.91
CA SER A 787 -19.68 42.71 13.95
C SER A 787 -20.83 42.70 14.96
N ASN A 788 -20.83 43.68 15.86
CA ASN A 788 -21.97 43.91 16.74
C ASN A 788 -23.08 44.69 16.02
N ASN A 789 -24.29 44.66 16.57
CA ASN A 789 -25.36 45.51 16.06
C ASN A 789 -25.01 47.00 16.23
N PRO A 790 -25.18 47.84 15.19
CA PRO A 790 -24.86 49.25 15.28
C PRO A 790 -25.64 49.93 16.41
N SER A 791 -24.98 50.80 17.14
CA SER A 791 -25.60 51.59 18.22
C SER A 791 -25.28 53.07 18.07
N ILE A 792 -26.25 53.94 18.35
CA ILE A 792 -26.09 55.39 18.30
C ILE A 792 -26.00 55.93 19.72
N SER A 793 -24.78 56.25 20.17
CA SER A 793 -24.49 56.75 21.51
C SER A 793 -24.78 58.24 21.67
N THR A 794 -24.65 59.02 20.59
CA THR A 794 -25.05 60.42 20.53
C THR A 794 -25.98 60.67 19.34
N GLN A 795 -27.19 61.13 19.65
CA GLN A 795 -28.25 61.41 18.69
C GLN A 795 -28.06 62.79 18.05
N PRO A 796 -28.55 63.03 16.82
CA PRO A 796 -28.46 64.35 16.22
C PRO A 796 -29.42 65.31 16.90
N GLU A 797 -28.97 66.54 17.15
CA GLU A 797 -29.76 67.57 17.83
C GLU A 797 -30.45 68.54 16.85
N ASP A 798 -31.52 69.20 17.30
CA ASP A 798 -32.19 70.25 16.53
C ASP A 798 -31.25 71.44 16.32
N GLU A 799 -31.14 71.91 15.08
CA GLU A 799 -30.23 72.99 14.71
C GLU A 799 -30.96 74.30 14.39
N THR A 800 -30.34 75.42 14.74
CA THR A 800 -30.82 76.76 14.33
C THR A 800 -29.76 77.48 13.53
N SER A 801 -30.04 77.71 12.25
CA SER A 801 -29.17 78.49 11.37
C SER A 801 -29.88 79.72 10.80
N PHE A 802 -29.12 80.61 10.18
CA PHE A 802 -29.66 81.74 9.44
C PHE A 802 -29.61 81.47 7.94
N ALA A 803 -30.60 81.94 7.21
CA ALA A 803 -30.62 81.80 5.75
C ALA A 803 -29.33 82.39 5.13
N GLY A 804 -28.64 81.60 4.31
CA GLY A 804 -27.34 81.91 3.72
C GLY A 804 -26.12 81.33 4.46
N ASN A 805 -26.30 80.81 5.67
CA ASN A 805 -25.21 80.22 6.45
C ASN A 805 -25.23 78.68 6.36
N PRO A 806 -24.07 78.02 6.45
CA PRO A 806 -24.02 76.57 6.60
C PRO A 806 -24.47 76.11 8.00
N THR A 807 -24.79 74.83 8.13
CA THR A 807 -25.08 74.13 9.39
C THR A 807 -24.86 72.62 9.20
N SER A 808 -24.86 71.83 10.27
CA SER A 808 -24.61 70.39 10.20
C SER A 808 -25.33 69.63 11.30
N PHE A 809 -25.67 68.37 11.02
CA PHE A 809 -26.17 67.40 12.00
C PHE A 809 -25.14 66.29 12.12
N SER A 810 -24.82 65.85 13.34
CA SER A 810 -23.84 64.79 13.58
C SER A 810 -24.39 63.76 14.55
N VAL A 811 -23.91 62.53 14.43
CA VAL A 811 -24.12 61.45 15.40
C VAL A 811 -22.78 60.91 15.89
N ILE A 812 -22.80 60.22 17.03
CA ILE A 812 -21.71 59.30 17.41
C ILE A 812 -22.33 57.92 17.45
N SER A 813 -21.79 56.99 16.66
CA SER A 813 -22.21 55.60 16.62
C SER A 813 -21.02 54.66 16.81
N ALA A 814 -21.31 53.41 17.18
CA ALA A 814 -20.38 52.30 17.23
C ALA A 814 -20.87 51.19 16.28
N ASP A 815 -19.94 50.31 15.87
CA ASP A 815 -20.23 49.12 15.04
C ASP A 815 -21.02 49.48 13.77
N THR A 816 -20.57 50.53 13.08
CA THR A 816 -21.26 51.11 11.91
C THR A 816 -20.45 50.88 10.65
N ASP A 817 -21.07 50.23 9.67
CA ASP A 817 -20.47 50.04 8.34
C ASP A 817 -20.83 51.20 7.42
N THR A 818 -22.10 51.60 7.42
CA THR A 818 -22.60 52.67 6.55
C THR A 818 -23.55 53.63 7.24
N TYR A 819 -23.56 54.87 6.74
CA TYR A 819 -24.53 55.89 7.09
C TYR A 819 -25.38 56.21 5.86
N GLN A 820 -26.66 56.48 6.08
CA GLN A 820 -27.54 57.05 5.06
C GLN A 820 -28.44 58.11 5.69
N TRP A 821 -28.12 59.38 5.46
CA TRP A 821 -28.97 60.49 5.88
C TRP A 821 -30.24 60.55 5.05
N GLN A 822 -31.36 60.82 5.72
CA GLN A 822 -32.68 60.92 5.13
C GLN A 822 -33.35 62.23 5.53
N GLN A 823 -34.15 62.78 4.63
CA GLN A 823 -35.06 63.90 4.92
C GLN A 823 -36.51 63.44 4.85
N PHE A 824 -37.33 63.89 5.79
CA PHE A 824 -38.76 63.66 5.73
C PHE A 824 -39.43 64.63 4.76
N ASN A 825 -40.15 64.11 3.76
CA ASN A 825 -40.85 64.92 2.75
C ASN A 825 -42.30 65.28 3.13
N GLY A 826 -42.74 64.95 4.34
CA GLY A 826 -44.12 65.12 4.81
C GLY A 826 -44.97 63.85 4.76
N SER A 827 -44.45 62.73 4.22
CA SER A 827 -45.13 61.43 4.24
C SER A 827 -44.16 60.25 4.43
N ILE A 828 -43.02 60.29 3.76
CA ILE A 828 -41.97 59.26 3.84
C ILE A 828 -40.61 59.89 4.09
N TRP A 829 -39.67 59.08 4.59
CA TRP A 829 -38.26 59.41 4.63
C TRP A 829 -37.63 59.11 3.27
N VAL A 830 -36.81 60.03 2.78
CA VAL A 830 -36.15 59.95 1.47
C VAL A 830 -34.65 60.06 1.67
N ASP A 831 -33.88 59.16 1.05
CA ASP A 831 -32.42 59.17 1.07
C ASP A 831 -31.87 60.46 0.44
N LEU A 832 -30.92 61.06 1.14
CA LEU A 832 -30.18 62.21 0.65
C LEU A 832 -28.93 61.72 -0.08
N ALA A 833 -28.54 62.49 -1.09
CA ALA A 833 -27.28 62.33 -1.81
C ALA A 833 -26.48 63.63 -1.71
N ASP A 834 -25.16 63.49 -1.80
CA ASP A 834 -24.26 64.63 -1.88
C ASP A 834 -24.57 65.48 -3.13
N THR A 835 -24.93 66.73 -2.89
CA THR A 835 -25.37 67.70 -3.90
C THR A 835 -24.79 69.09 -3.58
N GLY A 836 -25.13 70.11 -4.36
CA GLY A 836 -24.76 71.49 -4.01
C GLY A 836 -25.32 71.96 -2.65
N THR A 837 -26.36 71.31 -2.12
CA THR A 837 -27.00 71.66 -0.84
C THR A 837 -26.49 70.81 0.31
N TYR A 838 -26.38 69.49 0.12
CA TYR A 838 -25.99 68.51 1.15
C TYR A 838 -24.61 67.93 0.85
N SER A 839 -23.80 67.69 1.87
CA SER A 839 -22.56 66.92 1.76
C SER A 839 -22.36 66.07 3.01
N GLY A 840 -21.72 64.91 2.88
CA GLY A 840 -21.59 63.95 3.99
C GLY A 840 -22.85 63.12 4.21
N THR A 841 -23.66 62.87 3.17
CA THR A 841 -24.91 62.09 3.32
C THR A 841 -24.66 60.63 3.69
N ASN A 842 -23.44 60.14 3.50
CA ASN A 842 -23.00 58.80 3.87
C ASN A 842 -21.91 58.78 4.96
N THR A 843 -21.84 59.84 5.77
CA THR A 843 -20.93 59.91 6.93
C THR A 843 -21.69 60.15 8.23
N ASP A 844 -20.98 60.15 9.35
CA ASP A 844 -21.50 60.48 10.68
C ASP A 844 -22.05 61.92 10.79
N THR A 845 -21.80 62.77 9.79
CA THR A 845 -22.10 64.20 9.79
C THR A 845 -22.69 64.68 8.47
N LEU A 846 -23.98 65.02 8.47
CA LEU A 846 -24.64 65.71 7.36
C LEU A 846 -24.37 67.20 7.43
N SER A 847 -23.74 67.76 6.40
CA SER A 847 -23.52 69.20 6.25
C SER A 847 -24.47 69.81 5.22
N LEU A 848 -25.05 70.97 5.56
CA LEU A 848 -25.83 71.80 4.66
C LEU A 848 -25.02 73.04 4.30
N ASN A 849 -24.60 73.13 3.04
CA ASN A 849 -23.65 74.16 2.58
C ASN A 849 -24.27 75.57 2.47
N ASN A 850 -25.58 75.64 2.21
CA ASN A 850 -26.31 76.91 2.11
C ASN A 850 -27.78 76.74 2.49
N VAL A 851 -28.13 77.10 3.73
CA VAL A 851 -29.50 76.98 4.23
C VAL A 851 -30.40 78.08 3.66
N SER A 852 -31.57 77.71 3.15
CA SER A 852 -32.59 78.63 2.62
C SER A 852 -33.81 78.73 3.55
N LEU A 853 -34.64 79.75 3.38
CA LEU A 853 -35.87 79.87 4.18
C LEU A 853 -36.89 78.76 3.91
N SER A 854 -36.82 78.11 2.74
CA SER A 854 -37.63 76.93 2.43
C SER A 854 -37.23 75.70 3.24
N ASP A 855 -36.02 75.68 3.83
CA ASP A 855 -35.54 74.55 4.62
C ASP A 855 -36.01 74.58 6.08
N ASN A 856 -36.74 75.64 6.48
CA ASN A 856 -37.25 75.78 7.84
C ASN A 856 -38.30 74.71 8.16
N GLY A 857 -38.01 73.90 9.17
CA GLY A 857 -38.85 72.78 9.60
C GLY A 857 -38.51 71.46 8.91
N ASN A 858 -37.48 71.43 8.04
CA ASN A 858 -36.97 70.17 7.49
C ASN A 858 -36.52 69.26 8.64
N GLN A 859 -36.90 67.98 8.53
CA GLN A 859 -36.58 66.96 9.51
C GLN A 859 -35.58 65.98 8.90
N PHE A 860 -34.53 65.68 9.64
CA PHE A 860 -33.44 64.81 9.25
C PHE A 860 -33.31 63.65 10.23
N ARG A 861 -32.92 62.49 9.71
CA ARG A 861 -32.44 61.35 10.51
C ARG A 861 -31.34 60.66 9.73
N VAL A 862 -30.52 59.88 10.40
CA VAL A 862 -29.56 58.98 9.77
C VAL A 862 -29.98 57.54 10.04
N ILE A 863 -29.88 56.69 9.01
CA ILE A 863 -29.89 55.24 9.17
C ILE A 863 -28.42 54.83 9.30
N VAL A 864 -28.11 54.17 10.41
CA VAL A 864 -26.81 53.58 10.70
C VAL A 864 -26.97 52.08 10.49
N SER A 865 -26.20 51.52 9.58
CA SER A 865 -26.31 50.11 9.18
C SER A 865 -25.01 49.36 9.45
N GLY A 866 -25.19 48.12 9.92
CA GLY A 866 -24.21 47.06 10.05
C GLY A 866 -24.98 45.73 10.00
N CYS A 867 -24.81 44.85 10.99
CA CYS A 867 -25.62 43.62 11.13
C CYS A 867 -27.13 43.84 11.20
N THR A 868 -27.53 44.99 11.73
CA THR A 868 -28.91 45.48 11.65
C THR A 868 -28.89 46.95 11.23
N SER A 869 -30.06 47.56 11.05
CA SER A 869 -30.17 48.99 10.81
C SER A 869 -30.88 49.69 11.95
N VAL A 870 -30.24 50.71 12.52
CA VAL A 870 -30.81 51.57 13.57
C VAL A 870 -31.00 52.97 13.02
N ALA A 871 -32.22 53.48 13.13
CA ALA A 871 -32.52 54.87 12.81
C ALA A 871 -32.20 55.78 14.00
N SER A 872 -31.56 56.92 13.73
CA SER A 872 -31.42 57.97 14.74
C SER A 872 -32.78 58.57 15.12
N ASN A 873 -32.79 59.32 16.22
CA ASN A 873 -33.83 60.28 16.51
C ASN A 873 -33.91 61.33 15.38
N VAL A 874 -35.07 61.97 15.29
CA VAL A 874 -35.33 63.04 14.33
C VAL A 874 -34.73 64.34 14.84
N ALA A 875 -33.95 65.02 13.98
CA ALA A 875 -33.44 66.36 14.20
C ALA A 875 -34.13 67.37 13.25
N ILE A 876 -34.49 68.55 13.76
CA ILE A 876 -35.24 69.58 13.05
C ILE A 876 -34.36 70.79 12.77
N LEU A 877 -34.36 71.27 11.53
CA LEU A 877 -33.72 72.52 11.15
C LEU A 877 -34.65 73.72 11.32
N THR A 878 -34.26 74.69 12.15
CA THR A 878 -34.93 75.99 12.27
C THR A 878 -34.12 77.07 11.54
N VAL A 879 -34.72 77.73 10.54
CA VAL A 879 -34.06 78.78 9.76
C VAL A 879 -34.59 80.16 10.13
N LYS A 880 -33.69 81.04 10.57
CA LYS A 880 -34.00 82.43 10.91
C LYS A 880 -33.48 83.39 9.85
N VAL A 881 -34.07 84.58 9.78
CA VAL A 881 -33.54 85.70 8.96
C VAL A 881 -32.63 86.59 9.80
N THR A 882 -31.48 86.98 9.26
CA THR A 882 -30.53 87.89 9.94
C THR A 882 -31.06 89.33 10.06
N ARG A 883 -31.99 89.75 9.19
CA ARG A 883 -32.66 91.06 9.25
C ARG A 883 -34.12 90.98 8.83
N VAL A 884 -35.01 91.40 9.72
CA VAL A 884 -36.40 91.74 9.36
C VAL A 884 -36.43 93.22 8.97
N ILE A 885 -36.59 93.55 7.68
CA ILE A 885 -36.93 94.92 7.28
C ILE A 885 -38.41 95.14 7.61
N THR A 886 -38.69 95.75 8.77
CA THR A 886 -40.03 96.26 9.04
C THR A 886 -40.18 97.62 8.37
N ASN A 887 -41.07 97.72 7.37
CA ASN A 887 -41.45 99.01 6.79
C ASN A 887 -42.33 99.78 7.80
N ARG A 888 -41.70 100.42 8.79
CA ARG A 888 -42.40 101.24 9.79
C ARG A 888 -42.68 102.63 9.21
N ARG A 889 -43.87 102.77 8.61
CA ARG A 889 -44.69 103.99 8.38
C ARG A 889 -43.95 105.34 8.26
N ILE A 890 -43.90 105.88 7.04
CA ILE A 890 -43.85 107.33 6.81
C ILE A 890 -45.20 107.92 7.25
N THR A 891 -45.19 108.80 8.26
CA THR A 891 -46.36 109.62 8.63
C THR A 891 -46.23 110.97 7.93
N TYR A 892 -47.01 111.23 6.88
CA TYR A 892 -47.22 112.59 6.38
C TYR A 892 -48.19 113.32 7.33
N ARG A 893 -47.75 114.42 7.95
CA ARG A 893 -48.66 115.43 8.50
C ARG A 893 -49.29 116.20 7.34
N VAL A 894 -50.57 115.99 7.09
CA VAL A 894 -51.40 116.94 6.34
C VAL A 894 -51.76 118.07 7.31
N LYS A 895 -51.37 119.32 7.00
CA LYS A 895 -51.87 120.51 7.70
C LYS A 895 -53.35 120.69 7.34
N LYS A 896 -54.19 120.86 8.36
CA LYS A 896 -55.58 121.31 8.24
C LYS A 896 -55.66 122.68 7.55
N SER A 897 -56.63 122.80 6.65
CA SER A 897 -57.52 123.97 6.54
C SER A 897 -58.93 123.45 6.32
#